data_AF-J3FDH5-F1
#
_entry.id   AF-J3FDH5-F1
#
_cell.length_a   1.000
_cell.length_b   1.000
_cell.length_c   1.000
_cell.angle_alpha   90.00
_cell.angle_beta   90.00
_cell.angle_gamma   90.00
#
_symmetry.space_group_name_H-M   'P 1'
#
loop_
_entity.id
_entity.type
_entity.pdbx_description
1 polymer ?
#
loop_
_entity_poly.entity_id
_entity_poly.type
_entity_poly.pdbx_seq_one_letter_code
_entity_poly.pdbx_strand_id
1 'polypeptide(L)'
;MQLPSVIGTRDNDQDSIDLLGIFGSLIDQKWLIGAFTGAFMMTGVAYAILATPVYLANALVQVEPKKNDMLGFSDLNSMLGGQSPSVTEIGIIKSRAVIGKTVDDLRLDIDVTPNTFPLIGGFLSRRYRGETELSVAPPRFGLSSYAWGGERLEFAKLNLPKELLGKKLTLIAGEQHRFQLLDDNDNLLVDGVAGEAFAQDGVEGQVAQLLANPGTRFEVVRYPRIVTIQGYQDALDISEQGKESGIIRLALASSDAAEAVKILNKIASLYVDQNVRRTSAEAAQSLAFLQSQLPQVKRDLAKASDALNAYQTHGKTVNISLETQSVLGQSVALETRISELKLQQAEMDRKFTKQHPAYRALMTQIGELTQQQRSLEGKVQDLPATQQELLNLTRDVEVASQIYTQLLNKSQELDIIRAGAVGNVRLVDTADVDLTSPVKPKKALIVLIATFLGAFVGVALVLLRKSLSKGLEGPEAIEQLGLPVYASIPYSALQQEEDSKKVRAKVAADTPAYLLALRNPTDLSIESIRSLRTCLHFAALDSTNNRIMISGPSPQVGKTFVSSNLAAVMAQSGQRVVLIDADMRKGHLHKTLNTPITNGLSDLLVKRCTLDQAINKVEVDNLHFISRGQVPPNPSELLMHANFRELLAQLSERYDVVIIDTPPLLAVTDAAIVGREAGISLIVARFGVNPAKEIEMTIRRFAQNGIELKGAVFNGVEKRAASYYGNGSYYNYEYASDQS
;
A
#
# COMPACT_ATOMS: atom_id res chain seq x y z
N MET A 1 48.87 -17.26 -51.93
CA MET A 1 47.78 -18.25 -51.77
C MET A 1 46.97 -17.84 -50.56
N GLN A 2 45.79 -17.27 -50.80
CA GLN A 2 44.90 -16.72 -49.78
C GLN A 2 44.09 -17.84 -49.12
N LEU A 3 44.13 -17.88 -47.78
CA LEU A 3 43.22 -18.66 -46.95
C LEU A 3 41.82 -18.01 -46.97
N PRO A 4 40.72 -18.77 -47.09
CA PRO A 4 39.38 -18.20 -47.09
C PRO A 4 38.99 -17.72 -45.69
N SER A 5 38.65 -16.45 -45.59
CA SER A 5 37.98 -15.82 -44.45
C SER A 5 36.51 -16.25 -44.42
N VAL A 6 36.12 -17.08 -43.45
CA VAL A 6 34.72 -17.32 -43.12
C VAL A 6 34.52 -17.05 -41.64
N ILE A 7 34.38 -15.77 -41.30
CA ILE A 7 33.65 -15.34 -40.11
C ILE A 7 32.65 -14.32 -40.62
N GLY A 8 31.54 -14.82 -41.16
CA GLY A 8 30.37 -13.99 -41.40
C GLY A 8 29.74 -13.66 -40.05
N THR A 9 29.95 -12.44 -39.59
CA THR A 9 29.18 -11.83 -38.51
C THR A 9 27.73 -11.74 -38.95
N ARG A 10 26.90 -12.72 -38.56
CA ARG A 10 25.45 -12.56 -38.56
C ARG A 10 25.08 -11.76 -37.31
N ASP A 11 25.02 -10.45 -37.51
CA ASP A 11 24.45 -9.48 -36.57
C ASP A 11 23.03 -9.18 -37.06
N ASN A 12 22.03 -9.67 -36.33
CA ASN A 12 20.61 -9.23 -36.26
C ASN A 12 19.70 -10.39 -35.82
N ASP A 13 19.53 -10.53 -34.50
CA ASP A 13 18.29 -10.97 -33.84
C ASP A 13 18.46 -10.85 -32.30
N GLN A 14 19.06 -9.74 -31.84
CA GLN A 14 19.03 -9.39 -30.43
C GLN A 14 17.80 -8.51 -30.16
N ASP A 15 17.06 -8.87 -29.11
CA ASP A 15 15.90 -8.17 -28.52
C ASP A 15 14.48 -8.64 -28.91
N SER A 16 14.28 -9.95 -29.19
CA SER A 16 12.98 -10.55 -28.85
C SER A 16 13.01 -11.06 -27.42
N ILE A 17 12.30 -10.37 -26.52
CA ILE A 17 12.09 -10.87 -25.16
C ILE A 17 11.28 -12.16 -25.29
N ASP A 18 11.89 -13.30 -24.93
CA ASP A 18 11.21 -14.60 -24.91
C ASP A 18 10.17 -14.64 -23.79
N LEU A 19 8.96 -14.16 -24.10
CA LEU A 19 7.82 -14.11 -23.20
C LEU A 19 7.40 -15.52 -22.73
N LEU A 20 7.55 -16.54 -23.59
CA LEU A 20 7.22 -17.92 -23.22
C LEU A 20 8.26 -18.49 -22.24
N GLY A 21 9.55 -18.22 -22.45
CA GLY A 21 10.60 -18.59 -21.51
C GLY A 21 10.46 -17.90 -20.15
N ILE A 22 10.05 -16.63 -20.12
CA ILE A 22 9.72 -15.91 -18.88
C ILE A 22 8.54 -16.59 -18.17
N PHE A 23 7.47 -16.90 -18.89
CA PHE A 23 6.30 -17.57 -18.33
C PHE A 23 6.64 -18.95 -17.75
N GLY A 24 7.42 -19.77 -18.46
CA GLY A 24 7.89 -21.07 -17.97
C GLY A 24 8.68 -20.96 -16.66
N SER A 25 9.54 -19.94 -16.53
CA SER A 25 10.31 -19.74 -15.29
C SER A 25 9.46 -19.35 -14.07
N LEU A 26 8.32 -18.67 -14.29
CA LEU A 26 7.37 -18.38 -13.22
C LEU A 26 6.65 -19.66 -12.75
N ILE A 27 6.33 -20.57 -13.67
CA ILE A 27 5.72 -21.87 -13.35
C ILE A 27 6.69 -22.74 -12.56
N ASP A 28 7.96 -22.82 -12.98
CA ASP A 28 8.98 -23.61 -12.30
C ASP A 28 9.18 -23.16 -10.83
N GLN A 29 8.97 -21.88 -10.54
CA GLN A 29 9.11 -21.29 -9.20
C GLN A 29 7.78 -20.91 -8.53
N LYS A 30 6.65 -21.52 -8.95
CA LYS A 30 5.29 -21.19 -8.46
C LYS A 30 5.15 -21.27 -6.93
N TRP A 31 5.87 -22.18 -6.28
CA TRP A 31 5.86 -22.33 -4.83
C TRP A 31 6.53 -21.17 -4.10
N LEU A 32 7.57 -20.58 -4.68
CA LEU A 32 8.22 -19.40 -4.12
C LEU A 32 7.29 -18.18 -4.22
N ILE A 33 6.66 -17.98 -5.38
CA ILE A 33 5.66 -16.92 -5.58
C ILE A 33 4.49 -17.11 -4.60
N GLY A 34 3.99 -18.34 -4.46
CA GLY A 34 2.93 -18.68 -3.50
C GLY A 34 3.32 -18.40 -2.05
N ALA A 35 4.55 -18.74 -1.65
CA ALA A 35 5.04 -18.51 -0.29
C ALA A 35 5.12 -17.00 0.04
N PHE A 36 5.67 -16.18 -0.85
CA PHE A 36 5.72 -14.72 -0.67
C PHE A 36 4.32 -14.10 -0.64
N THR A 37 3.45 -14.51 -1.57
CA THR A 37 2.05 -14.04 -1.61
C THR A 37 1.32 -14.38 -0.32
N GLY A 38 1.46 -15.62 0.17
CA GLY A 38 0.86 -16.07 1.43
C GLY A 38 1.40 -15.34 2.66
N ALA A 39 2.72 -15.10 2.73
CA ALA A 39 3.34 -14.38 3.84
C ALA A 39 2.86 -12.92 3.93
N PHE A 40 2.77 -12.23 2.79
CA PHE A 40 2.24 -10.86 2.73
C PHE A 40 0.73 -10.82 3.03
N MET A 41 -0.04 -11.78 2.53
CA MET A 41 -1.46 -11.90 2.85
C MET A 41 -1.66 -12.09 4.36
N MET A 42 -0.92 -13.00 5.00
CA MET A 42 -0.96 -13.21 6.45
C MET A 42 -0.61 -11.94 7.22
N THR A 43 0.44 -11.23 6.79
CA THR A 43 0.84 -9.95 7.40
C THR A 43 -0.24 -8.89 7.24
N GLY A 44 -0.87 -8.79 6.08
CA GLY A 44 -1.99 -7.89 5.81
C GLY A 44 -3.23 -8.21 6.67
N VAL A 45 -3.54 -9.50 6.85
CA VAL A 45 -4.63 -9.96 7.74
C VAL A 45 -4.31 -9.64 9.20
N ALA A 46 -3.08 -9.93 9.65
CA ALA A 46 -2.65 -9.60 11.00
C ALA A 46 -2.76 -8.09 11.25
N TYR A 47 -2.23 -7.25 10.36
CA TYR A 47 -2.37 -5.81 10.48
C TYR A 47 -3.83 -5.35 10.49
N ALA A 48 -4.69 -5.89 9.63
CA ALA A 48 -6.10 -5.53 9.57
C ALA A 48 -6.89 -5.88 10.84
N ILE A 49 -6.43 -6.86 11.62
CA ILE A 49 -7.01 -7.25 12.92
C ILE A 49 -6.43 -6.42 14.07
N LEU A 50 -5.11 -6.16 14.04
CA LEU A 50 -4.40 -5.46 15.12
C LEU A 50 -4.61 -3.94 15.07
N ALA A 51 -4.73 -3.36 13.87
CA ALA A 51 -4.89 -1.92 13.66
C ALA A 51 -6.11 -1.36 14.42
N THR A 52 -6.00 -0.11 14.88
CA THR A 52 -7.06 0.57 15.64
C THR A 52 -8.22 0.96 14.72
N PRO A 53 -9.43 0.37 14.85
CA PRO A 53 -10.65 0.92 14.30
C PRO A 53 -10.84 2.40 14.62
N VAL A 54 -11.29 3.13 13.61
CA VAL A 54 -11.78 4.49 13.71
C VAL A 54 -13.27 4.45 13.40
N TYR A 55 -14.05 5.06 14.26
CA TYR A 55 -15.49 5.18 14.18
C TYR A 55 -15.89 6.59 13.75
N LEU A 56 -17.07 6.72 13.14
CA LEU A 56 -17.61 8.00 12.69
C LEU A 56 -18.87 8.31 13.49
N ALA A 57 -18.79 9.29 14.39
CA ALA A 57 -19.96 9.81 15.06
C ALA A 57 -20.66 10.84 14.15
N ASN A 58 -21.99 10.85 14.13
CA ASN A 58 -22.77 11.80 13.32
C ASN A 58 -23.91 12.42 14.14
N ALA A 59 -24.16 13.72 13.95
CA ALA A 59 -25.32 14.43 14.49
C ALA A 59 -26.00 15.27 13.38
N LEU A 60 -27.31 15.50 13.51
CA LEU A 60 -28.07 16.31 12.55
C LEU A 60 -28.68 17.53 13.24
N VAL A 61 -28.41 18.71 12.67
CA VAL A 61 -28.96 19.99 13.10
C VAL A 61 -29.76 20.58 11.96
N GLN A 62 -31.02 20.94 12.21
CA GLN A 62 -31.85 21.62 11.23
C GLN A 62 -31.85 23.11 11.48
N VAL A 63 -31.58 23.88 10.44
CA VAL A 63 -31.68 25.32 10.37
C VAL A 63 -32.93 25.64 9.55
N GLU A 64 -33.93 26.21 10.20
CA GLU A 64 -35.09 26.74 9.51
C GLU A 64 -34.73 28.12 8.93
N PRO A 65 -35.05 28.37 7.64
CA PRO A 65 -34.88 29.70 7.07
C PRO A 65 -35.70 30.69 7.89
N LYS A 66 -35.12 31.87 8.17
CA LYS A 66 -35.78 32.93 8.94
C LYS A 66 -37.06 33.36 8.21
N LYS A 67 -38.22 32.78 8.57
CA LYS A 67 -39.54 33.19 8.06
C LYS A 67 -39.94 34.61 8.47
N ASN A 68 -39.29 35.17 9.48
CA ASN A 68 -39.66 36.45 10.09
C ASN A 68 -38.67 37.56 9.74
N ASP A 69 -38.22 37.60 8.50
CA ASP A 69 -37.63 38.83 8.00
C ASP A 69 -38.75 39.86 7.88
N MET A 70 -38.61 40.94 8.66
CA MET A 70 -39.69 41.83 9.11
C MET A 70 -40.55 42.41 7.97
N LEU A 71 -40.05 42.32 6.73
CA LEU A 71 -40.31 43.24 5.63
C LEU A 71 -40.02 42.65 4.21
N GLY A 72 -39.62 41.38 4.08
CA GLY A 72 -39.46 40.65 2.80
C GLY A 72 -38.09 40.70 2.11
N PHE A 73 -36.98 40.87 2.83
CA PHE A 73 -35.63 40.97 2.23
C PHE A 73 -34.97 39.62 1.90
N SER A 74 -35.44 38.51 2.47
CA SER A 74 -34.92 37.17 2.16
C SER A 74 -35.04 36.82 0.68
N ASP A 75 -36.13 37.24 0.03
CA ASP A 75 -36.37 37.02 -1.40
C ASP A 75 -35.49 37.91 -2.29
N LEU A 76 -35.11 39.11 -1.83
CA LEU A 76 -34.21 39.98 -2.58
C LEU A 76 -32.77 39.43 -2.57
N ASN A 77 -32.32 38.89 -1.44
CA ASN A 77 -30.97 38.36 -1.29
C ASN A 77 -30.78 37.04 -2.06
N SER A 78 -31.82 36.20 -2.15
CA SER A 78 -31.82 34.99 -2.98
C SER A 78 -31.86 35.32 -4.48
N MET A 79 -32.63 36.34 -4.90
CA MET A 79 -32.65 36.84 -6.28
C MET A 79 -31.32 37.44 -6.76
N LEU A 80 -30.51 37.97 -5.85
CA LEU A 80 -29.17 38.52 -6.12
C LEU A 80 -28.04 37.48 -6.06
N GLY A 81 -28.36 36.19 -5.92
CA GLY A 81 -27.38 35.11 -5.88
C GLY A 81 -26.65 34.97 -4.54
N GLY A 82 -27.28 35.39 -3.44
CA GLY A 82 -26.74 35.25 -2.08
C GLY A 82 -26.47 33.78 -1.72
N GLN A 83 -25.38 33.54 -0.98
CA GLN A 83 -25.02 32.20 -0.50
C GLN A 83 -26.15 31.59 0.33
N SER A 84 -26.33 30.26 0.23
CA SER A 84 -27.30 29.51 1.06
C SER A 84 -27.10 29.86 2.55
N PRO A 85 -28.18 30.12 3.32
CA PRO A 85 -28.11 30.35 4.76
C PRO A 85 -27.30 29.28 5.50
N SER A 86 -27.34 28.04 5.00
CA SER A 86 -26.61 26.89 5.54
C SER A 86 -25.09 27.11 5.54
N VAL A 87 -24.51 27.75 4.52
CA VAL A 87 -23.04 27.99 4.44
C VAL A 87 -22.57 28.93 5.55
N THR A 88 -23.36 29.95 5.86
CA THR A 88 -23.05 30.90 6.94
C THR A 88 -23.09 30.20 8.30
N GLU A 89 -24.10 29.35 8.52
CA GLU A 89 -24.24 28.61 9.76
C GLU A 89 -23.14 27.54 9.93
N ILE A 90 -22.68 26.90 8.85
CA ILE A 90 -21.50 26.02 8.88
C ILE A 90 -20.27 26.78 9.39
N GLY A 91 -20.04 28.02 8.92
CA GLY A 91 -18.95 28.86 9.38
C GLY A 91 -19.05 29.22 10.87
N ILE A 92 -20.27 29.41 11.39
CA ILE A 92 -20.51 29.69 12.81
C ILE A 92 -20.24 28.44 13.66
N ILE A 93 -20.68 27.26 13.22
CA ILE A 93 -20.38 26.00 13.93
C ILE A 93 -18.87 25.75 13.96
N LYS A 94 -18.15 26.02 12.87
CA LYS A 94 -16.68 25.94 12.84
C LYS A 94 -15.97 27.06 13.61
N SER A 95 -16.68 28.06 14.10
CA SER A 95 -16.04 29.22 14.74
C SER A 95 -15.40 28.86 16.08
N ARG A 96 -14.46 29.70 16.51
CA ARG A 96 -13.83 29.59 17.85
C ARG A 96 -14.82 29.82 18.99
N ALA A 97 -15.98 30.43 18.73
CA ALA A 97 -17.02 30.62 19.73
C ALA A 97 -17.69 29.28 20.12
N VAL A 98 -17.83 28.37 19.14
CA VAL A 98 -18.42 27.04 19.36
C VAL A 98 -17.31 26.01 19.64
N ILE A 99 -16.44 25.72 18.67
CA ILE A 99 -15.40 24.69 18.81
C ILE A 99 -14.42 25.06 19.92
N GLY A 100 -14.00 26.33 20.01
CA GLY A 100 -13.07 26.76 21.06
C GLY A 100 -13.65 26.57 22.46
N LYS A 101 -14.94 26.87 22.63
CA LYS A 101 -15.63 26.63 23.89
C LYS A 101 -15.82 25.13 24.16
N THR A 102 -16.05 24.30 23.15
CA THR A 102 -16.07 22.84 23.32
C THR A 102 -14.72 22.31 23.79
N VAL A 103 -13.62 22.76 23.18
CA VAL A 103 -12.25 22.39 23.60
C VAL A 103 -12.03 22.77 25.06
N ASP A 104 -12.43 23.98 25.44
CA ASP A 104 -12.29 24.45 26.82
C ASP A 104 -13.17 23.63 27.79
N ASP A 105 -14.46 23.42 27.48
CA ASP A 105 -15.42 22.72 28.36
C ASP A 105 -15.08 21.23 28.53
N LEU A 106 -14.56 20.58 27.49
CA LEU A 106 -14.22 19.15 27.50
C LEU A 106 -12.74 18.86 27.76
N ARG A 107 -11.90 19.90 27.89
CA ARG A 107 -10.45 19.79 28.10
C ARG A 107 -9.73 18.96 27.03
N LEU A 108 -10.16 19.13 25.78
CA LEU A 108 -9.59 18.40 24.63
C LEU A 108 -8.14 18.83 24.31
N ASP A 109 -7.61 19.81 25.04
CA ASP A 109 -6.20 20.22 24.97
C ASP A 109 -5.26 19.29 25.74
N ILE A 110 -5.79 18.36 26.55
CA ILE A 110 -5.01 17.37 27.30
C ILE A 110 -5.28 15.99 26.69
N ASP A 111 -4.28 15.43 26.02
CA ASP A 111 -4.31 14.08 25.48
C ASP A 111 -3.61 13.13 26.45
N VAL A 112 -4.29 12.03 26.79
CA VAL A 112 -3.82 11.04 27.75
C VAL A 112 -3.94 9.67 27.11
N THR A 113 -2.80 9.05 26.82
CA THR A 113 -2.74 7.73 26.22
C THR A 113 -2.02 6.74 27.13
N PRO A 114 -2.67 5.62 27.52
CA PRO A 114 -1.98 4.58 28.28
C PRO A 114 -0.91 3.92 27.41
N ASN A 115 0.30 3.74 27.96
CA ASN A 115 1.38 3.09 27.24
C ASN A 115 1.10 1.58 27.15
N THR A 116 0.63 1.11 26.01
CA THR A 116 0.32 -0.31 25.79
C THR A 116 1.51 -1.05 25.15
N PHE A 117 1.61 -2.36 25.39
CA PHE A 117 2.68 -3.16 24.80
C PHE A 117 2.68 -3.07 23.26
N PRO A 118 3.84 -2.92 22.59
CA PRO A 118 3.89 -2.71 21.14
C PRO A 118 3.17 -3.81 20.34
N LEU A 119 2.53 -3.42 19.23
CA LEU A 119 1.80 -4.27 18.28
C LEU A 119 0.51 -4.91 18.83
N ILE A 120 0.56 -5.60 19.97
CA ILE A 120 -0.57 -6.40 20.50
C ILE A 120 -1.29 -5.77 21.70
N GLY A 121 -0.63 -4.85 22.42
CA GLY A 121 -1.14 -4.29 23.68
C GLY A 121 -2.44 -3.51 23.48
N GLY A 122 -2.49 -2.62 22.48
CA GLY A 122 -3.72 -1.90 22.15
C GLY A 122 -4.88 -2.82 21.75
N PHE A 123 -4.61 -3.94 21.08
CA PHE A 123 -5.64 -4.93 20.75
C PHE A 123 -6.17 -5.66 21.98
N LEU A 124 -5.28 -6.05 22.90
CA LEU A 124 -5.65 -6.72 24.15
C LEU A 124 -6.39 -5.78 25.10
N SER A 125 -5.88 -4.56 25.29
CA SER A 125 -6.48 -3.53 26.16
C SER A 125 -7.93 -3.24 25.79
N ARG A 126 -8.24 -3.12 24.50
CA ARG A 126 -9.61 -2.84 24.03
C ARG A 126 -10.58 -4.01 24.19
N ARG A 127 -10.06 -5.24 24.28
CA ARG A 127 -10.87 -6.46 24.37
C ARG A 127 -11.10 -6.89 25.82
N TYR A 128 -10.38 -6.27 26.75
CA TYR A 128 -10.62 -6.46 28.17
C TYR A 128 -12.03 -5.96 28.52
N ARG A 129 -12.82 -6.87 29.09
CA ARG A 129 -14.12 -6.57 29.70
C ARG A 129 -13.98 -6.93 31.16
N GLY A 130 -13.82 -5.89 31.97
CA GLY A 130 -13.81 -6.02 33.41
C GLY A 130 -15.16 -6.48 33.96
N GLU A 131 -15.17 -7.13 35.12
CA GLU A 131 -16.41 -7.48 35.84
C GLU A 131 -17.09 -6.25 36.46
N THR A 132 -16.34 -5.15 36.63
CA THR A 132 -16.80 -3.87 37.21
C THR A 132 -16.18 -2.71 36.43
N GLU A 133 -16.85 -1.55 36.37
CA GLU A 133 -16.36 -0.34 35.66
C GLU A 133 -14.99 0.18 36.15
N LEU A 134 -14.56 -0.25 37.35
CA LEU A 134 -13.30 0.15 38.00
C LEU A 134 -12.19 -0.92 37.91
N SER A 135 -12.44 -2.05 37.24
CA SER A 135 -11.45 -3.13 37.16
C SER A 135 -10.39 -2.85 36.10
N VAL A 136 -9.13 -3.07 36.47
CA VAL A 136 -7.96 -3.02 35.59
C VAL A 136 -7.42 -4.43 35.33
N ALA A 137 -6.96 -4.68 34.12
CA ALA A 137 -6.39 -5.96 33.72
C ALA A 137 -5.08 -6.20 34.48
N PRO A 138 -4.85 -7.41 35.02
CA PRO A 138 -3.59 -7.71 35.68
C PRO A 138 -2.44 -7.69 34.66
N PRO A 139 -1.23 -7.26 35.07
CA PRO A 139 -0.08 -7.21 34.17
C PRO A 139 0.26 -8.60 33.66
N ARG A 140 0.39 -8.74 32.34
CA ARG A 140 0.79 -10.00 31.71
C ARG A 140 2.31 -10.08 31.61
N PHE A 141 2.85 -11.29 31.75
CA PHE A 141 4.29 -11.60 31.62
C PHE A 141 5.20 -10.83 32.60
N GLY A 142 4.66 -10.34 33.73
CA GLY A 142 5.43 -9.56 34.72
C GLY A 142 5.75 -8.12 34.28
N LEU A 143 5.16 -7.65 33.18
CA LEU A 143 5.40 -6.31 32.62
C LEU A 143 4.35 -5.32 33.15
N SER A 144 4.60 -4.73 34.33
CA SER A 144 3.72 -3.75 34.98
C SER A 144 3.80 -2.34 34.41
N SER A 145 4.82 -2.05 33.59
CA SER A 145 5.00 -0.74 32.95
C SER A 145 3.96 -0.45 31.86
N TYR A 146 3.35 -1.49 31.29
CA TYR A 146 2.39 -1.38 30.20
C TYR A 146 0.96 -1.57 30.69
N ALA A 147 0.06 -0.82 30.07
CA ALA A 147 -1.38 -0.99 30.23
C ALA A 147 -1.88 -2.20 29.41
N TRP A 148 -2.72 -3.02 30.04
CA TRP A 148 -3.25 -4.27 29.47
C TRP A 148 -4.78 -4.27 29.33
N GLY A 149 -5.49 -3.27 29.85
CA GLY A 149 -6.93 -3.06 29.71
C GLY A 149 -7.58 -2.45 30.96
N GLY A 150 -8.49 -1.48 30.78
CA GLY A 150 -9.25 -0.85 31.86
C GLY A 150 -8.53 0.29 32.58
N GLU A 151 -7.26 0.55 32.29
CA GLU A 151 -6.53 1.67 32.88
C GLU A 151 -7.00 3.02 32.33
N ARG A 152 -7.24 3.98 33.23
CA ARG A 152 -7.79 5.30 32.92
C ARG A 152 -7.13 6.37 33.77
N LEU A 153 -6.79 7.49 33.14
CA LEU A 153 -6.22 8.67 33.79
C LEU A 153 -6.98 9.90 33.29
N GLU A 154 -7.51 10.69 34.20
CA GLU A 154 -8.22 11.94 33.88
C GLU A 154 -7.70 13.10 34.72
N PHE A 155 -7.43 14.23 34.05
CA PHE A 155 -7.05 15.47 34.72
C PHE A 155 -8.27 16.38 34.90
N ALA A 156 -8.47 16.90 36.12
CA ALA A 156 -9.41 18.00 36.36
C ALA A 156 -8.83 19.35 35.88
N LYS A 157 -7.53 19.53 36.11
CA LYS A 157 -6.76 20.72 35.70
C LYS A 157 -5.30 20.32 35.48
N LEU A 158 -4.65 20.87 34.46
CA LEU A 158 -3.22 20.71 34.24
C LEU A 158 -2.68 21.95 33.52
N ASN A 159 -2.02 22.87 34.21
CA ASN A 159 -1.30 24.00 33.63
C ASN A 159 0.20 23.75 33.58
N LEU A 160 0.74 23.94 32.39
CA LEU A 160 2.16 23.74 32.08
C LEU A 160 2.78 25.06 31.64
N PRO A 161 4.06 25.31 31.94
CA PRO A 161 4.86 26.35 31.29
C PRO A 161 4.84 26.20 29.77
N LYS A 162 5.00 27.31 29.05
CA LYS A 162 4.97 27.32 27.57
C LYS A 162 5.99 26.38 26.93
N GLU A 163 7.09 26.11 27.61
CA GLU A 163 8.19 25.24 27.16
C GLU A 163 7.85 23.74 27.20
N LEU A 164 6.83 23.36 27.97
CA LEU A 164 6.35 21.97 28.11
C LEU A 164 5.06 21.70 27.31
N LEU A 165 4.45 22.72 26.72
CA LEU A 165 3.28 22.55 25.85
C LEU A 165 3.67 21.80 24.56
N GLY A 166 2.93 20.75 24.24
CA GLY A 166 3.17 19.86 23.10
C GLY A 166 4.31 18.86 23.27
N LYS A 167 4.96 18.81 24.45
CA LYS A 167 5.95 17.78 24.80
C LYS A 167 5.31 16.55 25.43
N LYS A 168 6.00 15.41 25.38
CA LYS A 168 5.51 14.10 25.80
C LYS A 168 5.87 13.82 27.26
N LEU A 169 4.99 14.23 28.17
CA LEU A 169 5.18 13.93 29.59
C LEU A 169 4.82 12.48 29.88
N THR A 170 5.55 11.85 30.79
CA THR A 170 5.25 10.48 31.23
C THR A 170 4.72 10.50 32.65
N LEU A 171 3.51 9.99 32.88
CA LEU A 171 2.97 9.77 34.21
C LEU A 171 3.11 8.30 34.60
N ILE A 172 3.75 8.03 35.73
CA ILE A 172 3.89 6.69 36.30
C ILE A 172 2.94 6.54 37.48
N ALA A 173 2.05 5.55 37.42
CA ALA A 173 1.16 5.21 38.53
C ALA A 173 1.94 4.49 39.65
N GLY A 174 1.77 4.92 40.89
CA GLY A 174 2.35 4.30 42.09
C GLY A 174 1.31 3.53 42.91
N GLU A 175 1.71 3.09 44.09
CA GLU A 175 0.79 2.51 45.07
C GLU A 175 -0.06 3.60 45.75
N GLN A 176 -1.23 3.24 46.28
CA GLN A 176 -2.11 4.14 47.03
C GLN A 176 -2.50 5.44 46.27
N HIS A 177 -2.74 5.34 44.97
CA HIS A 177 -3.06 6.48 44.09
C HIS A 177 -1.97 7.56 43.97
N ARG A 178 -0.73 7.27 44.39
CA ARG A 178 0.41 8.15 44.11
C ARG A 178 0.75 8.12 42.62
N PHE A 179 1.31 9.21 42.13
CA PHE A 179 1.82 9.29 40.76
C PHE A 179 3.06 10.16 40.69
N GLN A 180 3.88 9.90 39.67
CA GLN A 180 5.03 10.74 39.31
C GLN A 180 4.88 11.21 37.88
N LEU A 181 4.99 12.52 37.65
CA LEU A 181 4.98 13.11 36.32
C LEU A 181 6.42 13.49 35.93
N LEU A 182 6.86 13.00 34.79
CA LEU A 182 8.22 13.19 34.26
C LEU A 182 8.18 13.94 32.93
N ASP A 183 9.25 14.68 32.63
CA ASP A 183 9.47 15.29 31.32
C ASP A 183 10.00 14.29 30.28
N ASP A 184 10.21 14.75 29.04
CA ASP A 184 10.77 13.96 27.92
C ASP A 184 12.18 13.39 28.21
N ASN A 185 12.89 13.91 29.21
CA ASN A 185 14.24 13.50 29.62
C ASN A 185 14.24 12.67 30.92
N ASP A 186 13.07 12.16 31.35
CA ASP A 186 12.87 11.44 32.61
C ASP A 186 13.20 12.27 33.87
N ASN A 187 13.19 13.61 33.81
CA ASN A 187 13.29 14.45 35.00
C ASN A 187 11.94 14.51 35.71
N LEU A 188 11.95 14.33 37.03
CA LEU A 188 10.75 14.43 37.86
C LEU A 188 10.25 15.88 37.89
N LEU A 189 9.03 16.11 37.43
CA LEU A 189 8.34 17.41 37.49
C LEU A 189 7.41 17.50 38.71
N VAL A 190 6.68 16.42 39.01
CA VAL A 190 5.70 16.38 40.10
C VAL A 190 5.66 14.99 40.73
N ASP A 191 5.65 14.91 42.07
CA ASP A 191 5.22 13.73 42.85
C ASP A 191 3.97 14.11 43.64
N GLY A 192 2.87 13.39 43.42
CA GLY A 192 1.56 13.74 43.99
C GLY A 192 0.65 12.53 44.22
N VAL A 193 -0.52 12.80 44.82
CA VAL A 193 -1.59 11.82 45.04
C VAL A 193 -2.80 12.22 44.21
N ALA A 194 -3.42 11.25 43.52
CA ALA A 194 -4.63 11.54 42.74
C ALA A 194 -5.76 12.03 43.65
N GLY A 195 -6.54 13.01 43.18
CA GLY A 195 -7.56 13.71 43.96
C GLY A 195 -7.08 15.01 44.62
N GLU A 196 -5.79 15.16 44.89
CA GLU A 196 -5.21 16.39 45.46
C GLU A 196 -4.66 17.34 44.39
N ALA A 197 -4.72 18.64 44.67
CA ALA A 197 -4.11 19.64 43.80
C ALA A 197 -2.60 19.72 44.06
N PHE A 198 -1.81 19.78 43.00
CA PHE A 198 -0.36 19.90 43.04
C PHE A 198 0.09 21.19 42.34
N ALA A 199 1.21 21.75 42.82
CA ALA A 199 1.90 22.87 42.19
C ALA A 199 3.40 22.78 42.51
N GLN A 200 4.21 22.41 41.52
CA GLN A 200 5.68 22.28 41.62
C GLN A 200 6.32 22.77 40.32
N ASP A 201 7.41 23.54 40.41
CA ASP A 201 8.22 24.02 39.27
C ASP A 201 7.42 24.62 38.08
N GLY A 202 6.35 25.37 38.40
CA GLY A 202 5.48 26.02 37.41
C GLY A 202 4.45 25.09 36.75
N VAL A 203 4.44 23.80 37.12
CA VAL A 203 3.42 22.81 36.78
C VAL A 203 2.38 22.79 37.88
N GLU A 204 1.14 23.18 37.57
CA GLU A 204 0.01 23.11 38.52
C GLU A 204 -1.12 22.24 37.97
N GLY A 205 -1.81 21.49 38.81
CA GLY A 205 -2.88 20.63 38.33
C GLY A 205 -3.56 19.82 39.41
N GLN A 206 -4.50 18.98 38.98
CA GLN A 206 -5.21 18.03 39.82
C GLN A 206 -5.60 16.83 38.93
N VAL A 207 -5.20 15.64 39.35
CA VAL A 207 -5.66 14.38 38.73
C VAL A 207 -7.01 14.05 39.33
N ALA A 208 -8.05 13.99 38.49
CA ALA A 208 -9.41 13.67 38.92
C ALA A 208 -9.56 12.17 39.22
N GLN A 209 -8.99 11.34 38.36
CA GLN A 209 -9.10 9.89 38.46
C GLN A 209 -7.81 9.22 37.96
N LEU A 210 -7.30 8.26 38.73
CA LEU A 210 -6.18 7.40 38.35
C LEU A 210 -6.55 5.94 38.67
N LEU A 211 -6.91 5.20 37.63
CA LEU A 211 -7.16 3.76 37.67
C LEU A 211 -6.06 3.06 36.88
N ALA A 212 -5.08 2.49 37.55
CA ALA A 212 -3.98 1.78 36.91
C ALA A 212 -3.30 0.82 37.89
N ASN A 213 -2.59 -0.17 37.37
CA ASN A 213 -1.71 -0.98 38.20
C ASN A 213 -0.46 -0.17 38.59
N PRO A 214 0.14 -0.41 39.78
CA PRO A 214 1.41 0.20 40.14
C PRO A 214 2.49 -0.10 39.08
N GLY A 215 3.19 0.95 38.66
CA GLY A 215 4.20 0.94 37.60
C GLY A 215 3.70 1.29 36.20
N THR A 216 2.37 1.32 35.95
CA THR A 216 1.82 1.62 34.62
C THR A 216 2.16 3.04 34.19
N ARG A 217 2.62 3.18 32.94
CA ARG A 217 3.01 4.47 32.35
C ARG A 217 1.89 5.01 31.44
N PHE A 218 1.63 6.31 31.53
CA PHE A 218 0.75 7.06 30.64
C PHE A 218 1.57 8.13 29.94
N GLU A 219 1.33 8.31 28.64
CA GLU A 219 1.82 9.46 27.88
C GLU A 219 0.78 10.56 27.99
N VAL A 220 1.20 11.73 28.49
CA VAL A 220 0.36 12.90 28.72
C VAL A 220 0.93 14.06 27.91
N VAL A 221 0.14 14.58 26.99
CA VAL A 221 0.52 15.72 26.14
C VAL A 221 -0.53 16.81 26.31
N ARG A 222 -0.11 18.02 26.71
CA ARG A 222 -0.99 19.19 26.66
C ARG A 222 -0.65 20.05 25.46
N TYR A 223 -1.54 20.12 24.48
CA TYR A 223 -1.36 20.92 23.28
C TYR A 223 -1.71 22.40 23.52
N PRO A 224 -1.08 23.34 22.80
CA PRO A 224 -1.51 24.73 22.82
C PRO A 224 -2.95 24.86 22.33
N ARG A 225 -3.77 25.63 23.05
CA ARG A 225 -5.21 25.80 22.76
C ARG A 225 -5.54 26.05 21.28
N ILE A 226 -4.76 26.91 20.61
CA ILE A 226 -5.01 27.24 19.20
C ILE A 226 -4.79 26.04 18.26
N VAL A 227 -3.80 25.21 18.55
CA VAL A 227 -3.48 24.01 17.76
C VAL A 227 -4.60 22.98 17.92
N THR A 228 -5.08 22.77 19.15
CA THR A 228 -6.22 21.90 19.43
C THR A 228 -7.48 22.36 18.68
N ILE A 229 -7.80 23.66 18.74
CA ILE A 229 -8.98 24.21 18.05
C ILE A 229 -8.87 23.98 16.54
N GLN A 230 -7.71 24.26 15.94
CA GLN A 230 -7.50 24.03 14.51
C GLN A 230 -7.61 22.55 14.15
N GLY A 231 -7.04 21.66 14.97
CA GLY A 231 -7.16 20.21 14.80
C GLY A 231 -8.62 19.74 14.73
N TYR A 232 -9.49 20.23 15.63
CA TYR A 232 -10.91 19.91 15.59
C TYR A 232 -11.68 20.65 14.49
N GLN A 233 -11.28 21.86 14.09
CA GLN A 233 -11.88 22.56 12.94
C GLN A 233 -11.68 21.80 11.62
N ASP A 234 -10.50 21.18 11.48
CA ASP A 234 -10.11 20.38 10.32
C ASP A 234 -10.68 18.96 10.38
N ALA A 235 -10.70 18.33 11.56
CA ALA A 235 -11.25 16.99 11.75
C ALA A 235 -12.79 16.94 11.69
N LEU A 236 -13.47 18.03 12.04
CA LEU A 236 -14.92 18.13 12.00
C LEU A 236 -15.39 18.35 10.55
N ASP A 237 -16.04 17.33 10.01
CA ASP A 237 -16.73 17.41 8.73
C ASP A 237 -18.14 17.96 8.94
N ILE A 238 -18.46 19.02 8.20
CA ILE A 238 -19.77 19.68 8.26
C ILE A 238 -20.27 19.86 6.84
N SER A 239 -21.43 19.30 6.56
CA SER A 239 -22.04 19.34 5.22
C SER A 239 -23.56 19.49 5.29
N GLU A 240 -24.14 20.07 4.25
CA GLU A 240 -25.60 20.15 4.10
C GLU A 240 -26.13 18.87 3.44
N GLN A 241 -27.18 18.26 4.00
CA GLN A 241 -27.81 17.04 3.51
C GLN A 241 -28.79 17.34 2.36
N GLY A 242 -28.22 17.56 1.17
CA GLY A 242 -28.99 17.95 -0.02
C GLY A 242 -29.06 19.47 -0.18
N LYS A 243 -29.18 19.94 -1.43
CA LYS A 243 -29.18 21.37 -1.74
C LYS A 243 -30.39 22.05 -1.10
N GLU A 244 -30.15 23.08 -0.30
CA GLU A 244 -31.19 23.90 0.34
C GLU A 244 -32.13 23.11 1.28
N SER A 245 -31.66 21.99 1.82
CA SER A 245 -32.44 21.19 2.77
C SER A 245 -32.58 21.87 4.14
N GLY A 246 -31.66 22.77 4.49
CA GLY A 246 -31.53 23.32 5.83
C GLY A 246 -31.11 22.26 6.87
N ILE A 247 -30.74 21.05 6.48
CA ILE A 247 -30.27 20.00 7.39
C ILE A 247 -28.74 19.93 7.31
N ILE A 248 -28.08 20.27 8.41
CA ILE A 248 -26.62 20.24 8.55
C ILE A 248 -26.22 18.96 9.26
N ARG A 249 -25.40 18.15 8.59
CA ARG A 249 -24.73 16.99 9.18
C ARG A 249 -23.39 17.41 9.77
N LEU A 250 -23.19 17.04 11.04
CA LEU A 250 -21.91 17.13 11.74
C LEU A 250 -21.33 15.72 11.85
N ALA A 251 -20.08 15.53 11.47
CA ALA A 251 -19.41 14.24 11.53
C ALA A 251 -17.98 14.36 12.06
N LEU A 252 -17.61 13.46 12.98
CA LEU A 252 -16.28 13.44 13.60
C LEU A 252 -15.78 12.00 13.65
N ALA A 253 -14.58 11.77 13.10
CA ALA A 253 -13.93 10.47 13.13
C ALA A 253 -12.97 10.38 14.32
N SER A 254 -13.12 9.34 15.15
CA SER A 254 -12.22 9.09 16.30
C SER A 254 -12.01 7.59 16.53
N SER A 255 -10.88 7.24 17.13
CA SER A 255 -10.65 5.88 17.67
C SER A 255 -11.45 5.63 18.95
N ASP A 256 -11.80 6.68 19.70
CA ASP A 256 -12.73 6.62 20.83
C ASP A 256 -14.11 7.11 20.38
N ALA A 257 -15.03 6.15 20.25
CA ALA A 257 -16.39 6.39 19.81
C ALA A 257 -17.20 7.20 20.83
N ALA A 258 -17.00 6.98 22.13
CA ALA A 258 -17.73 7.68 23.19
C ALA A 258 -17.29 9.15 23.29
N GLU A 259 -15.99 9.39 23.13
CA GLU A 259 -15.44 10.74 23.09
C GLU A 259 -15.99 11.53 21.88
N ALA A 260 -15.99 10.95 20.67
CA ALA A 260 -16.52 11.61 19.49
C ALA A 260 -17.99 12.00 19.62
N VAL A 261 -18.81 11.12 20.19
CA VAL A 261 -20.23 11.39 20.51
C VAL A 261 -20.34 12.54 21.51
N LYS A 262 -19.55 12.54 22.58
CA LYS A 262 -19.54 13.61 23.59
C LYS A 262 -19.16 14.97 22.98
N ILE A 263 -18.14 14.99 22.13
CA ILE A 263 -17.67 16.20 21.44
C ILE A 263 -18.75 16.74 20.49
N LEU A 264 -19.31 15.90 19.61
CA LEU A 264 -20.34 16.33 18.66
C LEU A 264 -21.61 16.82 19.35
N ASN A 265 -22.09 16.11 20.38
CA ASN A 265 -23.24 16.55 21.16
C ASN A 265 -22.99 17.91 21.80
N LYS A 266 -21.79 18.14 22.35
CA LYS A 266 -21.42 19.42 22.96
C LYS A 266 -21.35 20.56 21.93
N ILE A 267 -20.78 20.31 20.75
CA ILE A 267 -20.75 21.28 19.64
C ILE A 267 -22.17 21.64 19.23
N ALA A 268 -23.02 20.63 19.01
CA ALA A 268 -24.39 20.84 18.58
C ALA A 268 -25.21 21.62 19.62
N SER A 269 -25.11 21.25 20.90
CA SER A 269 -25.80 21.95 21.98
C SER A 269 -25.33 23.39 22.14
N LEU A 270 -24.00 23.63 22.09
CA LEU A 270 -23.44 24.98 22.20
C LEU A 270 -23.87 25.87 21.03
N TYR A 271 -23.95 25.32 19.82
CA TYR A 271 -24.43 26.05 18.65
C TYR A 271 -25.92 26.41 18.78
N VAL A 272 -26.78 25.46 19.18
CA VAL A 272 -28.20 25.72 19.42
C VAL A 272 -28.37 26.80 20.50
N ASP A 273 -27.68 26.66 21.64
CA ASP A 273 -27.72 27.62 22.74
C ASP A 273 -27.25 29.02 22.28
N GLN A 274 -26.18 29.09 21.49
CA GLN A 274 -25.68 30.36 20.95
C GLN A 274 -26.68 30.98 19.98
N ASN A 275 -27.33 30.18 19.14
CA ASN A 275 -28.35 30.65 18.21
C ASN A 275 -29.58 31.21 18.96
N VAL A 276 -30.05 30.51 19.98
CA VAL A 276 -31.16 30.96 20.84
C VAL A 276 -30.82 32.27 21.53
N ARG A 277 -29.63 32.39 22.11
CA ARG A 277 -29.18 33.64 22.78
C ARG A 277 -29.07 34.80 21.80
N ARG A 278 -28.49 34.58 20.61
CA ARG A 278 -28.38 35.59 19.56
C ARG A 278 -29.76 36.06 19.10
N THR A 279 -30.66 35.12 18.82
CA THR A 279 -32.02 35.41 18.33
C THR A 279 -32.85 36.14 19.38
N SER A 280 -32.78 35.72 20.64
CA SER A 280 -33.46 36.41 21.75
C SER A 280 -32.92 37.83 21.96
N ALA A 281 -31.61 38.03 21.85
CA ALA A 281 -30.99 39.36 21.94
C ALA A 281 -31.41 40.28 20.77
N GLU A 282 -31.43 39.76 19.53
CA GLU A 282 -31.93 40.48 18.35
C GLU A 282 -33.42 40.87 18.53
N ALA A 283 -34.26 39.92 18.95
CA ALA A 283 -35.68 40.16 19.20
C ALA A 283 -35.91 41.20 20.31
N ALA A 284 -35.14 41.14 21.40
CA ALA A 284 -35.22 42.12 22.48
C ALA A 284 -34.88 43.55 22.00
N GLN A 285 -33.87 43.70 21.15
CA GLN A 285 -33.49 45.01 20.60
C GLN A 285 -34.55 45.57 19.64
N SER A 286 -35.11 44.72 18.76
CA SER A 286 -36.20 45.12 17.86
C SER A 286 -37.48 45.42 18.63
N LEU A 287 -37.81 44.64 19.66
CA LEU A 287 -38.95 44.89 20.54
C LEU A 287 -38.83 46.23 21.26
N ALA A 288 -37.66 46.54 21.82
CA ALA A 288 -37.40 47.82 22.47
C ALA A 288 -37.60 49.01 21.52
N PHE A 289 -37.20 48.86 20.25
CA PHE A 289 -37.45 49.86 19.21
C PHE A 289 -38.95 50.04 18.97
N LEU A 290 -39.70 48.96 18.71
CA LEU A 290 -41.15 49.06 18.48
C LEU A 290 -41.91 49.63 19.69
N GLN A 291 -41.54 49.21 20.90
CA GLN A 291 -42.13 49.73 22.15
C GLN A 291 -41.87 51.24 22.34
N SER A 292 -40.75 51.76 21.81
CA SER A 292 -40.49 53.21 21.83
C SER A 292 -41.38 53.99 20.85
N GLN A 293 -41.77 53.37 19.72
CA GLN A 293 -42.55 54.01 18.65
C GLN A 293 -44.06 53.89 18.87
N LEU A 294 -44.53 52.77 19.45
CA LEU A 294 -45.96 52.50 19.70
C LEU A 294 -46.70 53.64 20.43
N PRO A 295 -46.15 54.27 21.50
CA PRO A 295 -46.81 55.39 22.17
C PRO A 295 -46.95 56.64 21.29
N GLN A 296 -46.04 56.84 20.34
CA GLN A 296 -46.13 57.94 19.39
C GLN A 296 -47.26 57.67 18.39
N VAL A 297 -47.25 56.51 17.73
CA VAL A 297 -48.31 56.12 16.78
C VAL A 297 -49.68 56.09 17.45
N LYS A 298 -49.78 55.63 18.71
CA LYS A 298 -51.04 55.66 19.48
C LYS A 298 -51.52 57.09 19.73
N ARG A 299 -50.63 58.03 20.05
CA ARG A 299 -50.98 59.45 20.22
C ARG A 299 -51.42 60.08 18.90
N ASP A 300 -50.78 59.72 17.80
CA ASP A 300 -51.13 60.23 16.47
C ASP A 300 -52.50 59.68 16.02
N LEU A 301 -52.77 58.39 16.26
CA LEU A 301 -54.11 57.80 16.06
C LEU A 301 -55.19 58.47 16.91
N ALA A 302 -54.90 58.73 18.19
CA ALA A 302 -55.85 59.41 19.07
C ALA A 302 -56.16 60.83 18.57
N LYS A 303 -55.13 61.61 18.19
CA LYS A 303 -55.31 62.95 17.61
C LYS A 303 -56.12 62.92 16.31
N ALA A 304 -55.81 61.98 15.40
CA ALA A 304 -56.55 61.83 14.14
C ALA A 304 -58.01 61.43 14.41
N SER A 305 -58.24 60.53 15.37
CA SER A 305 -59.59 60.08 15.75
C SER A 305 -60.40 61.21 16.39
N ASP A 306 -59.79 62.00 17.28
CA ASP A 306 -60.41 63.16 17.92
C ASP A 306 -60.75 64.24 16.88
N ALA A 307 -59.86 64.49 15.91
CA ALA A 307 -60.10 65.43 14.83
C ALA A 307 -61.25 64.98 13.91
N LEU A 308 -61.30 63.69 13.56
CA LEU A 308 -62.40 63.12 12.78
C LEU A 308 -63.73 63.20 13.54
N ASN A 309 -63.73 62.85 14.84
CA ASN A 309 -64.92 62.94 15.69
C ASN A 309 -65.41 64.40 15.87
N ALA A 310 -64.49 65.36 16.03
CA ALA A 310 -64.82 66.79 16.11
C ALA A 310 -65.45 67.30 14.80
N TYR A 311 -64.92 66.88 13.66
CA TYR A 311 -65.49 67.20 12.35
C TYR A 311 -66.88 66.59 12.15
N GLN A 312 -67.06 65.32 12.51
CA GLN A 312 -68.35 64.61 12.43
C GLN A 312 -69.42 65.17 13.38
N THR A 313 -69.04 65.75 14.51
CA THR A 313 -69.97 66.35 15.49
C THR A 313 -70.41 67.77 15.11
N HIS A 314 -69.60 68.53 14.35
CA HIS A 314 -69.94 69.89 13.89
C HIS A 314 -70.56 69.94 12.48
N GLY A 315 -70.27 68.96 11.61
CA GLY A 315 -70.78 68.91 10.23
C GLY A 315 -72.11 68.16 10.07
N LYS A 316 -72.95 68.55 9.09
CA LYS A 316 -74.05 67.70 8.60
C LYS A 316 -73.47 66.43 7.96
N THR A 317 -74.14 65.29 8.11
CA THR A 317 -73.73 63.98 7.57
C THR A 317 -73.39 64.08 6.07
N VAL A 318 -72.10 64.03 5.74
CA VAL A 318 -71.61 63.97 4.35
C VAL A 318 -71.40 62.50 4.00
N ASN A 319 -72.14 62.00 3.01
CA ASN A 319 -71.92 60.65 2.47
C ASN A 319 -70.75 60.68 1.48
N ILE A 320 -69.77 59.82 1.69
CA ILE A 320 -68.64 59.60 0.78
C ILE A 320 -69.17 58.92 -0.48
N SER A 321 -68.85 59.42 -1.68
CA SER A 321 -69.24 58.76 -2.93
C SER A 321 -68.43 57.48 -3.18
N LEU A 322 -68.93 56.57 -4.01
CA LEU A 322 -68.20 55.34 -4.36
C LEU A 322 -66.82 55.63 -5.00
N GLU A 323 -66.73 56.69 -5.81
CA GLU A 323 -65.47 57.15 -6.40
C GLU A 323 -64.50 57.67 -5.33
N THR A 324 -65.01 58.44 -4.37
CA THR A 324 -64.24 59.00 -3.26
C THR A 324 -63.76 57.91 -2.30
N GLN A 325 -64.57 56.86 -2.09
CA GLN A 325 -64.20 55.69 -1.29
C GLN A 325 -63.09 54.86 -1.95
N SER A 326 -63.10 54.76 -3.29
CA SER A 326 -62.01 54.12 -4.04
C SER A 326 -60.69 54.91 -3.93
N VAL A 327 -60.75 56.24 -4.05
CA VAL A 327 -59.59 57.12 -3.85
C VAL A 327 -59.06 57.03 -2.42
N LEU A 328 -59.95 57.03 -1.42
CA LEU A 328 -59.61 56.83 -0.02
C LEU A 328 -58.90 55.48 0.19
N GLY A 329 -59.45 54.38 -0.31
CA GLY A 329 -58.85 53.05 -0.17
C GLY A 329 -57.47 52.95 -0.84
N GLN A 330 -57.30 53.54 -2.03
CA GLN A 330 -55.99 53.64 -2.68
C GLN A 330 -55.00 54.51 -1.89
N SER A 331 -55.48 55.62 -1.30
CA SER A 331 -54.64 56.53 -0.52
C SER A 331 -54.18 55.88 0.78
N VAL A 332 -55.08 55.21 1.50
CA VAL A 332 -54.74 54.44 2.72
C VAL A 332 -53.75 53.33 2.39
N ALA A 333 -54.00 52.51 1.36
CA ALA A 333 -53.09 51.43 0.98
C ALA A 333 -51.68 51.94 0.63
N LEU A 334 -51.60 53.03 -0.13
CA LEU A 334 -50.34 53.63 -0.55
C LEU A 334 -49.58 54.25 0.62
N GLU A 335 -50.27 54.98 1.50
CA GLU A 335 -49.67 55.65 2.64
C GLU A 335 -49.26 54.67 3.75
N THR A 336 -50.05 53.62 3.98
CA THR A 336 -49.64 52.48 4.80
C THR A 336 -48.37 51.86 4.25
N ARG A 337 -48.28 51.62 2.93
CA ARG A 337 -47.06 51.06 2.31
C ARG A 337 -45.85 51.99 2.43
N ILE A 338 -46.01 53.29 2.21
CA ILE A 338 -44.93 54.27 2.41
C ILE A 338 -44.47 54.29 3.87
N SER A 339 -45.41 54.22 4.81
CA SER A 339 -45.12 54.21 6.24
C SER A 339 -44.39 52.93 6.66
N GLU A 340 -44.80 51.77 6.14
CA GLU A 340 -44.06 50.51 6.27
C GLU A 340 -42.62 50.70 5.78
N LEU A 341 -42.42 51.20 4.56
CA LEU A 341 -41.08 51.43 3.97
C LEU A 341 -40.23 52.43 4.77
N LYS A 342 -40.84 53.46 5.36
CA LYS A 342 -40.13 54.40 6.26
C LYS A 342 -39.71 53.75 7.57
N LEU A 343 -40.52 52.85 8.13
CA LEU A 343 -40.11 52.04 9.28
C LEU A 343 -38.94 51.14 8.91
N GLN A 344 -38.95 50.53 7.71
CA GLN A 344 -37.81 49.77 7.19
C GLN A 344 -36.56 50.64 7.09
N GLN A 345 -36.70 51.86 6.57
CA GLN A 345 -35.61 52.81 6.42
C GLN A 345 -34.95 53.10 7.78
N ALA A 346 -35.75 53.38 8.81
CA ALA A 346 -35.24 53.66 10.16
C ALA A 346 -34.47 52.46 10.75
N GLU A 347 -34.87 51.23 10.43
CA GLU A 347 -34.12 50.04 10.81
C GLU A 347 -32.83 49.87 9.98
N MET A 348 -32.88 50.14 8.68
CA MET A 348 -31.72 50.09 7.78
C MET A 348 -30.65 51.11 8.16
N ASP A 349 -31.04 52.32 8.56
CA ASP A 349 -30.13 53.36 9.03
C ASP A 349 -29.32 52.92 10.27
N ARG A 350 -29.80 51.92 11.03
CA ARG A 350 -29.08 51.35 12.17
C ARG A 350 -28.10 50.24 11.78
N LYS A 351 -28.39 49.51 10.69
CA LYS A 351 -27.64 48.31 10.29
C LYS A 351 -26.67 48.56 9.12
N PHE A 352 -26.96 49.53 8.25
CA PHE A 352 -26.27 49.74 6.99
C PHE A 352 -25.95 51.22 6.75
N THR A 353 -24.93 51.47 5.92
CA THR A 353 -24.65 52.81 5.40
C THR A 353 -25.57 53.15 4.23
N LYS A 354 -25.77 54.45 3.98
CA LYS A 354 -26.62 54.97 2.88
C LYS A 354 -26.19 54.53 1.47
N GLN A 355 -24.95 54.04 1.31
CA GLN A 355 -24.42 53.57 0.02
C GLN A 355 -24.79 52.11 -0.29
N HIS A 356 -25.35 51.36 0.68
CA HIS A 356 -25.68 49.95 0.51
C HIS A 356 -26.72 49.75 -0.62
N PRO A 357 -26.56 48.76 -1.53
CA PRO A 357 -27.48 48.55 -2.65
C PRO A 357 -28.95 48.39 -2.23
N ALA A 358 -29.20 47.65 -1.14
CA ALA A 358 -30.56 47.49 -0.62
C ALA A 358 -31.16 48.81 -0.09
N TYR A 359 -30.34 49.68 0.52
CA TYR A 359 -30.80 50.99 0.98
C TYR A 359 -31.18 51.87 -0.21
N ARG A 360 -30.40 51.85 -1.29
CA ARG A 360 -30.71 52.57 -2.53
C ARG A 360 -32.00 52.05 -3.18
N ALA A 361 -32.16 50.73 -3.26
CA ALA A 361 -33.38 50.11 -3.79
C ALA A 361 -34.63 50.52 -2.98
N LEU A 362 -34.53 50.49 -1.66
CA LEU A 362 -35.59 50.95 -0.75
C LEU A 362 -35.94 52.43 -0.99
N MET A 363 -34.94 53.30 -1.12
CA MET A 363 -35.16 54.72 -1.40
C MET A 363 -35.81 54.97 -2.76
N THR A 364 -35.46 54.19 -3.79
CA THR A 364 -36.13 54.25 -5.09
C THR A 364 -37.60 53.87 -4.97
N GLN A 365 -37.91 52.78 -4.26
CA GLN A 365 -39.29 52.34 -4.05
C GLN A 365 -40.12 53.36 -3.26
N ILE A 366 -39.55 53.96 -2.21
CA ILE A 366 -40.18 55.07 -1.48
C ILE A 366 -40.44 56.24 -2.44
N GLY A 367 -39.48 56.59 -3.30
CA GLY A 367 -39.60 57.65 -4.28
C GLY A 367 -40.73 57.42 -5.28
N GLU A 368 -40.84 56.22 -5.84
CA GLU A 368 -41.89 55.82 -6.79
C GLU A 368 -43.28 55.90 -6.14
N LEU A 369 -43.45 55.34 -4.95
CA LEU A 369 -44.73 55.39 -4.23
C LEU A 369 -45.09 56.81 -3.79
N THR A 370 -44.11 57.62 -3.41
CA THR A 370 -44.32 59.04 -3.09
C THR A 370 -44.78 59.82 -4.33
N GLN A 371 -44.27 59.47 -5.52
CA GLN A 371 -44.72 60.08 -6.77
C GLN A 371 -46.15 59.67 -7.13
N GLN A 372 -46.53 58.41 -6.89
CA GLN A 372 -47.91 57.94 -6.99
C GLN A 372 -48.83 58.63 -5.96
N GLN A 373 -48.33 58.92 -4.76
CA GLN A 373 -49.09 59.62 -3.72
C GLN A 373 -49.42 61.03 -4.17
N ARG A 374 -48.44 61.76 -4.72
CA ARG A 374 -48.64 63.12 -5.27
C ARG A 374 -49.64 63.16 -6.42
N SER A 375 -49.64 62.15 -7.29
CA SER A 375 -50.61 62.09 -8.39
C SER A 375 -52.04 61.81 -7.90
N LEU A 376 -52.18 61.03 -6.82
CA LEU A 376 -53.45 60.78 -6.16
C LEU A 376 -53.94 62.00 -5.36
N GLU A 377 -53.04 62.74 -4.70
CA GLU A 377 -53.33 64.00 -4.02
C GLU A 377 -53.91 65.05 -4.99
N GLY A 378 -53.44 65.08 -6.24
CA GLY A 378 -54.04 65.93 -7.28
C GLY A 378 -55.53 65.65 -7.48
N LYS A 379 -55.95 64.38 -7.47
CA LYS A 379 -57.37 63.99 -7.59
C LYS A 379 -58.18 64.32 -6.33
N VAL A 380 -57.52 64.39 -5.17
CA VAL A 380 -58.13 64.79 -3.90
C VAL A 380 -58.38 66.31 -3.87
N GLN A 381 -57.58 67.10 -4.59
CA GLN A 381 -57.78 68.56 -4.72
C GLN A 381 -58.97 68.91 -5.63
N ASP A 382 -59.38 68.01 -6.53
CA ASP A 382 -60.56 68.18 -7.37
C ASP A 382 -61.89 67.96 -6.61
N LEU A 383 -61.83 67.47 -5.37
CA LEU A 383 -63.00 67.22 -4.53
C LEU A 383 -63.48 68.51 -3.83
N PRO A 384 -64.80 68.64 -3.56
CA PRO A 384 -65.32 69.70 -2.70
C PRO A 384 -64.61 69.76 -1.34
N ALA A 385 -64.38 70.96 -0.82
CA ALA A 385 -63.60 71.19 0.41
C ALA A 385 -64.05 70.35 1.62
N THR A 386 -65.37 70.13 1.78
CA THR A 386 -65.93 69.32 2.87
C THR A 386 -65.70 67.81 2.69
N GLN A 387 -65.62 67.33 1.45
CA GLN A 387 -65.28 65.93 1.16
C GLN A 387 -63.77 65.70 1.27
N GLN A 388 -62.97 66.69 0.87
CA GLN A 388 -61.52 66.67 1.02
C GLN A 388 -61.10 66.58 2.49
N GLU A 389 -61.67 67.44 3.35
CA GLU A 389 -61.38 67.43 4.79
C GLU A 389 -61.79 66.12 5.44
N LEU A 390 -62.99 65.60 5.12
CA LEU A 390 -63.45 64.30 5.62
C LEU A 390 -62.56 63.15 5.15
N LEU A 391 -62.16 63.13 3.88
CA LEU A 391 -61.27 62.10 3.31
C LEU A 391 -59.92 62.11 4.03
N ASN A 392 -59.29 63.29 4.19
CA ASN A 392 -58.00 63.41 4.87
C ASN A 392 -58.09 62.91 6.32
N LEU A 393 -59.10 63.34 7.07
CA LEU A 393 -59.30 62.90 8.46
C LEU A 393 -59.58 61.39 8.55
N THR A 394 -60.38 60.84 7.64
CA THR A 394 -60.68 59.39 7.59
C THR A 394 -59.44 58.58 7.23
N ARG A 395 -58.67 59.05 6.24
CA ARG A 395 -57.40 58.45 5.83
C ARG A 395 -56.40 58.44 6.99
N ASP A 396 -56.22 59.57 7.67
CA ASP A 396 -55.25 59.69 8.76
C ASP A 396 -55.59 58.73 9.91
N VAL A 397 -56.88 58.55 10.24
CA VAL A 397 -57.35 57.56 11.22
C VAL A 397 -57.10 56.14 10.74
N GLU A 398 -57.46 55.82 9.49
CA GLU A 398 -57.34 54.46 8.96
C GLU A 398 -55.88 54.02 8.81
N VAL A 399 -55.02 54.90 8.28
CA VAL A 399 -53.57 54.69 8.18
C VAL A 399 -52.96 54.50 9.58
N ALA A 400 -53.25 55.40 10.53
CA ALA A 400 -52.69 55.29 11.88
C ALA A 400 -53.18 54.04 12.62
N SER A 401 -54.44 53.62 12.39
CA SER A 401 -55.01 52.40 12.97
C SER A 401 -54.35 51.14 12.41
N GLN A 402 -54.14 51.09 11.09
CA GLN A 402 -53.44 49.99 10.42
C GLN A 402 -52.00 49.88 10.92
N ILE A 403 -51.24 50.99 10.94
CA ILE A 403 -49.85 51.00 11.42
C ILE A 403 -49.80 50.60 12.89
N TYR A 404 -50.67 51.14 13.74
CA TYR A 404 -50.72 50.79 15.17
C TYR A 404 -50.97 49.29 15.35
N THR A 405 -51.94 48.73 14.65
CA THR A 405 -52.28 47.29 14.73
C THR A 405 -51.13 46.42 14.24
N GLN A 406 -50.49 46.78 13.13
CA GLN A 406 -49.30 46.08 12.62
C GLN A 406 -48.13 46.12 13.63
N LEU A 407 -47.81 47.29 14.16
CA LEU A 407 -46.75 47.46 15.15
C LEU A 407 -47.05 46.69 16.45
N LEU A 408 -48.32 46.68 16.88
CA LEU A 408 -48.76 45.94 18.06
C LEU A 408 -48.62 44.44 17.85
N ASN A 409 -49.14 43.91 16.74
CA ASN A 409 -49.03 42.49 16.38
C ASN A 409 -47.55 42.07 16.30
N LYS A 410 -46.70 42.90 15.69
CA LYS A 410 -45.27 42.61 15.58
C LYS A 410 -44.54 42.68 16.91
N SER A 411 -44.91 43.64 17.76
CA SER A 411 -44.41 43.71 19.13
C SER A 411 -44.79 42.46 19.94
N GLN A 412 -46.01 41.94 19.79
CA GLN A 412 -46.44 40.71 20.45
C GLN A 412 -45.67 39.48 19.92
N GLU A 413 -45.48 39.38 18.61
CA GLU A 413 -44.68 38.31 17.99
C GLU A 413 -43.24 38.30 18.50
N LEU A 414 -42.56 39.46 18.52
CA LEU A 414 -41.20 39.59 19.03
C LEU A 414 -41.10 39.32 20.54
N ASP A 415 -42.14 39.65 21.30
CA ASP A 415 -42.21 39.34 22.73
C ASP A 415 -42.28 37.83 22.96
N ILE A 416 -43.06 37.11 22.15
CA ILE A 416 -43.10 35.63 22.17
C ILE A 416 -41.73 35.04 21.79
N ILE A 417 -41.04 35.56 20.79
CA ILE A 417 -39.70 35.06 20.40
C ILE A 417 -38.68 35.30 21.52
N ARG A 418 -38.69 36.49 22.13
CA ARG A 418 -37.82 36.84 23.25
C ARG A 418 -38.06 35.93 24.45
N ALA A 419 -39.33 35.71 24.81
CA ALA A 419 -39.74 34.93 25.98
C ALA A 419 -39.64 33.41 25.76
N GLY A 420 -39.91 32.94 24.54
CA GLY A 420 -39.99 31.53 24.19
C GLY A 420 -38.63 30.86 23.96
N ALA A 421 -37.53 31.62 23.91
CA ALA A 421 -36.19 31.10 23.63
C ALA A 421 -36.14 30.17 22.39
N VAL A 422 -37.07 30.35 21.45
CA VAL A 422 -37.16 29.54 20.23
C VAL A 422 -36.18 30.13 19.22
N GLY A 423 -35.09 29.43 18.98
CA GLY A 423 -34.16 29.74 17.88
C GLY A 423 -34.69 29.22 16.55
N ASN A 424 -34.08 29.65 15.45
CA ASN A 424 -34.37 29.09 14.12
C ASN A 424 -33.58 27.80 13.83
N VAL A 425 -33.02 27.19 14.87
CA VAL A 425 -32.17 26.02 14.79
C VAL A 425 -32.66 25.00 15.81
N ARG A 426 -32.77 23.75 15.38
CA ARG A 426 -33.14 22.62 16.25
C ARG A 426 -32.20 21.45 16.06
N LEU A 427 -31.89 20.77 17.16
CA LEU A 427 -31.19 19.49 17.12
C LEU A 427 -32.21 18.42 16.70
N VAL A 428 -31.96 17.75 15.56
CA VAL A 428 -32.82 16.68 15.06
C VAL A 428 -32.36 15.35 15.65
N ASP A 429 -31.09 15.02 15.40
CA ASP A 429 -30.46 13.81 15.92
C ASP A 429 -29.27 14.20 16.80
N THR A 430 -29.27 13.67 18.02
CA THR A 430 -28.08 13.67 18.88
C THR A 430 -26.98 12.83 18.25
N ALA A 431 -25.73 13.12 18.58
CA ALA A 431 -24.59 12.38 18.07
C ALA A 431 -24.69 10.90 18.47
N ASP A 432 -24.56 10.02 17.49
CA ASP A 432 -24.49 8.57 17.69
C ASP A 432 -23.47 7.92 16.74
N VAL A 433 -23.05 6.70 17.05
CA VAL A 433 -21.95 5.99 16.39
C VAL A 433 -22.26 4.51 16.20
N ASP A 434 -22.09 4.02 14.98
CA ASP A 434 -22.21 2.59 14.69
C ASP A 434 -20.94 1.84 15.14
N LEU A 435 -21.03 1.17 16.29
CA LEU A 435 -19.94 0.35 16.85
C LEU A 435 -19.70 -0.95 16.07
N THR A 436 -20.65 -1.37 15.21
CA THR A 436 -20.54 -2.61 14.44
C THR A 436 -19.73 -2.43 13.15
N SER A 437 -19.71 -1.21 12.59
CA SER A 437 -19.06 -0.92 11.30
C SER A 437 -18.04 0.25 11.38
N PRO A 438 -16.77 -0.03 11.78
CA PRO A 438 -15.72 0.98 11.75
C PRO A 438 -15.44 1.50 10.33
N VAL A 439 -15.26 2.81 10.17
CA VAL A 439 -14.97 3.44 8.87
C VAL A 439 -13.55 3.21 8.39
N LYS A 440 -12.60 3.04 9.31
CA LYS A 440 -11.19 2.66 9.02
C LYS A 440 -10.72 1.64 10.05
N PRO A 441 -9.75 0.78 9.70
CA PRO A 441 -9.23 0.54 8.36
C PRO A 441 -10.19 -0.30 7.49
N LYS A 442 -10.16 -0.09 6.17
CA LYS A 442 -10.88 -0.95 5.21
C LYS A 442 -10.17 -2.31 5.10
N LYS A 443 -10.50 -3.23 6.01
CA LYS A 443 -9.81 -4.54 6.18
C LYS A 443 -9.63 -5.30 4.87
N ALA A 444 -10.68 -5.41 4.06
CA ALA A 444 -10.64 -6.10 2.77
C ALA A 444 -9.64 -5.46 1.78
N LEU A 445 -9.59 -4.12 1.71
CA LEU A 445 -8.69 -3.39 0.82
C LEU A 445 -7.22 -3.59 1.22
N ILE A 446 -6.92 -3.58 2.51
CA ILE A 446 -5.54 -3.81 3.00
C ILE A 446 -5.06 -5.22 2.63
N VAL A 447 -5.88 -6.24 2.90
CA VAL A 447 -5.53 -7.64 2.56
C VAL A 447 -5.36 -7.81 1.06
N LEU A 448 -6.20 -7.15 0.26
CA LEU A 448 -6.08 -7.17 -1.20
C LEU A 448 -4.75 -6.56 -1.67
N ILE A 449 -4.43 -5.34 -1.21
CA ILE A 449 -3.18 -4.65 -1.56
C ILE A 449 -1.95 -5.45 -1.10
N ALA A 450 -1.96 -5.97 0.12
CA ALA A 450 -0.87 -6.78 0.65
C ALA A 450 -0.65 -8.06 -0.19
N THR A 451 -1.73 -8.76 -0.56
CA THR A 451 -1.66 -9.94 -1.43
C THR A 451 -1.07 -9.61 -2.80
N PHE A 452 -1.51 -8.53 -3.45
CA PHE A 452 -0.96 -8.10 -4.74
C PHE A 452 0.52 -7.71 -4.63
N LEU A 453 0.91 -7.00 -3.57
CA LEU A 453 2.30 -6.63 -3.33
C LEU A 453 3.17 -7.88 -3.13
N GLY A 454 2.69 -8.88 -2.38
CA GLY A 454 3.37 -10.15 -2.19
C GLY A 454 3.58 -10.93 -3.50
N ALA A 455 2.54 -10.97 -4.36
CA ALA A 455 2.65 -11.58 -5.67
C ALA A 455 3.65 -10.86 -6.58
N PHE A 456 3.61 -9.51 -6.59
CA PHE A 456 4.55 -8.69 -7.36
C PHE A 456 6.00 -8.91 -6.92
N VAL A 457 6.27 -8.86 -5.61
CA VAL A 457 7.62 -9.13 -5.07
C VAL A 457 8.06 -10.56 -5.36
N GLY A 458 7.16 -11.54 -5.24
CA GLY A 458 7.45 -12.93 -5.59
C GLY A 458 7.89 -13.10 -7.04
N VAL A 459 7.13 -12.51 -7.98
CA VAL A 459 7.47 -12.52 -9.42
C VAL A 459 8.79 -11.81 -9.67
N ALA A 460 8.99 -10.61 -9.12
CA ALA A 460 10.21 -9.83 -9.29
C ALA A 460 11.45 -10.58 -8.80
N LEU A 461 11.37 -11.27 -7.65
CA LEU A 461 12.47 -12.05 -7.09
C LEU A 461 12.80 -13.26 -7.97
N VAL A 462 11.80 -13.94 -8.53
CA VAL A 462 12.03 -15.03 -9.50
C VAL A 462 12.75 -14.52 -10.75
N LEU A 463 12.30 -13.40 -11.32
CA LEU A 463 12.93 -12.80 -12.50
C LEU A 463 14.35 -12.32 -12.22
N LEU A 464 14.58 -11.71 -11.06
CA LEU A 464 15.91 -11.27 -10.64
C LEU A 464 16.86 -12.47 -10.49
N ARG A 465 16.39 -13.54 -9.86
CA ARG A 465 17.16 -14.78 -9.71
C ARG A 465 17.49 -15.41 -11.06
N LYS A 466 16.55 -15.38 -12.02
CA LYS A 466 16.76 -15.86 -13.39
C LYS A 466 17.78 -15.01 -14.15
N SER A 467 17.70 -13.67 -14.04
CA SER A 467 18.64 -12.76 -14.70
C SER A 467 20.08 -12.96 -14.21
N LEU A 468 20.26 -13.43 -12.97
CA LEU A 468 21.58 -13.72 -12.40
C LEU A 468 22.13 -15.12 -12.76
N SER A 469 21.29 -16.07 -13.20
CA SER A 469 21.75 -17.40 -13.67
C SER A 469 22.20 -17.34 -15.13
N LYS A 470 23.47 -17.68 -15.41
CA LYS A 470 24.12 -17.52 -16.73
C LYS A 470 24.43 -18.84 -17.46
N GLY A 471 23.93 -19.98 -16.99
CA GLY A 471 24.20 -21.29 -17.60
C GLY A 471 23.44 -21.50 -18.91
N LEU A 472 24.02 -22.28 -19.84
CA LEU A 472 23.36 -22.65 -21.10
C LEU A 472 22.22 -23.64 -20.86
N GLU A 473 21.05 -23.36 -21.42
CA GLU A 473 19.84 -24.19 -21.29
C GLU A 473 19.44 -24.89 -22.61
N GLY A 474 20.17 -24.69 -23.70
CA GLY A 474 19.88 -25.31 -25.01
C GLY A 474 21.15 -25.61 -25.82
N PRO A 475 21.14 -26.67 -26.65
CA PRO A 475 22.27 -27.02 -27.53
C PRO A 475 22.51 -25.99 -28.63
N GLU A 476 21.48 -25.25 -29.06
CA GLU A 476 21.55 -24.25 -30.13
C GLU A 476 22.54 -23.14 -29.78
N ALA A 477 22.65 -22.80 -28.49
CA ALA A 477 23.60 -21.82 -28.00
C ALA A 477 25.07 -22.28 -28.13
N ILE A 478 25.34 -23.59 -28.17
CA ILE A 478 26.67 -24.14 -28.46
C ILE A 478 26.92 -24.12 -29.98
N GLU A 479 25.90 -24.45 -30.77
CA GLU A 479 25.99 -24.43 -32.24
C GLU A 479 26.23 -23.02 -32.78
N GLN A 480 25.63 -22.00 -32.16
CA GLN A 480 25.88 -20.58 -32.47
C GLN A 480 27.34 -20.16 -32.23
N LEU A 481 28.07 -20.86 -31.35
CA LEU A 481 29.51 -20.64 -31.13
C LEU A 481 30.38 -21.33 -32.20
N GLY A 482 29.77 -21.96 -33.20
CA GLY A 482 30.46 -22.60 -34.33
C GLY A 482 30.93 -24.03 -34.05
N LEU A 483 30.38 -24.70 -33.02
CA LEU A 483 30.73 -26.07 -32.68
C LEU A 483 29.50 -26.99 -32.74
N PRO A 484 29.49 -28.03 -33.58
CA PRO A 484 28.32 -28.91 -33.70
C PRO A 484 28.11 -29.73 -32.43
N VAL A 485 26.85 -29.91 -32.02
CA VAL A 485 26.50 -30.76 -30.88
C VAL A 485 26.19 -32.17 -31.39
N TYR A 486 27.04 -33.13 -31.04
CA TYR A 486 26.90 -34.53 -31.49
C TYR A 486 25.90 -35.34 -30.68
N ALA A 487 25.68 -34.97 -29.41
CA ALA A 487 24.67 -35.61 -28.58
C ALA A 487 24.21 -34.69 -27.46
N SER A 488 22.91 -34.73 -27.19
CA SER A 488 22.28 -34.14 -26.00
C SER A 488 21.91 -35.27 -25.05
N ILE A 489 22.69 -35.47 -24.00
CA ILE A 489 22.52 -36.56 -23.04
C ILE A 489 21.58 -36.10 -21.92
N PRO A 490 20.38 -36.69 -21.78
CA PRO A 490 19.46 -36.36 -20.72
C PRO A 490 20.01 -36.73 -19.34
N TYR A 491 19.56 -36.01 -18.32
CA TYR A 491 19.88 -36.33 -16.94
C TYR A 491 19.21 -37.65 -16.52
N SER A 492 19.99 -38.67 -16.15
CA SER A 492 19.46 -39.96 -15.69
C SER A 492 19.07 -39.90 -14.20
N ALA A 493 17.79 -40.12 -13.92
CA ALA A 493 17.28 -40.22 -12.55
C ALA A 493 17.81 -41.48 -11.83
N LEU A 494 18.04 -42.58 -12.56
CA LEU A 494 18.57 -43.84 -12.01
C LEU A 494 20.02 -43.67 -11.53
N GLN A 495 20.84 -42.96 -12.32
CA GLN A 495 22.21 -42.60 -11.91
C GLN A 495 22.20 -41.68 -10.67
N GLN A 496 21.29 -40.70 -10.61
CA GLN A 496 21.17 -39.80 -9.47
C GLN A 496 20.77 -40.53 -8.18
N GLU A 497 19.83 -41.48 -8.27
CA GLU A 497 19.38 -42.25 -7.12
C GLU A 497 20.56 -43.04 -6.52
N GLU A 498 21.36 -43.70 -7.36
CA GLU A 498 22.55 -44.44 -6.93
C GLU A 498 23.66 -43.53 -6.38
N ASP A 499 23.90 -42.38 -7.01
CA ASP A 499 24.87 -41.40 -6.48
C ASP A 499 24.41 -40.79 -5.15
N SER A 500 23.10 -40.63 -4.94
CA SER A 500 22.54 -40.15 -3.67
C SER A 500 22.62 -41.19 -2.55
N LYS A 501 22.48 -42.48 -2.88
CA LYS A 501 22.69 -43.61 -1.96
C LYS A 501 24.14 -43.63 -1.46
N LYS A 502 25.12 -43.37 -2.34
CA LYS A 502 26.54 -43.24 -1.97
C LYS A 502 26.82 -42.07 -1.01
N VAL A 503 26.15 -40.93 -1.18
CA VAL A 503 26.32 -39.75 -0.31
C VAL A 503 25.66 -39.96 1.07
N ARG A 504 24.52 -40.66 1.13
CA ARG A 504 23.85 -41.02 2.39
C ARG A 504 24.56 -42.15 3.16
N ALA A 505 25.11 -43.13 2.46
CA ALA A 505 25.90 -44.23 3.02
C ALA A 505 27.35 -43.79 3.26
N LYS A 506 27.57 -42.93 4.25
CA LYS A 506 28.85 -42.24 4.50
C LYS A 506 30.05 -43.12 4.89
N VAL A 507 30.05 -44.47 4.79
CA VAL A 507 31.09 -45.34 5.39
C VAL A 507 31.48 -46.63 4.63
N ALA A 508 30.74 -47.16 3.65
CA ALA A 508 31.14 -48.45 3.06
C ALA A 508 32.16 -48.30 1.92
N ALA A 509 33.41 -48.71 2.16
CA ALA A 509 34.53 -48.76 1.21
C ALA A 509 34.33 -49.74 0.03
N ASP A 510 33.15 -50.35 -0.09
CA ASP A 510 32.87 -51.48 -0.97
C ASP A 510 31.57 -51.26 -1.77
N THR A 511 31.37 -50.03 -2.26
CA THR A 511 30.24 -49.77 -3.16
C THR A 511 30.57 -50.35 -4.54
N PRO A 512 29.75 -51.26 -5.09
CA PRO A 512 30.05 -51.89 -6.37
C PRO A 512 30.18 -50.87 -7.50
N ALA A 513 31.08 -51.15 -8.45
CA ALA A 513 31.20 -50.38 -9.69
C ALA A 513 29.82 -50.23 -10.35
N TYR A 514 29.45 -48.99 -10.59
CA TYR A 514 28.19 -48.66 -11.24
C TYR A 514 28.49 -47.96 -12.56
N LEU A 515 28.44 -48.75 -13.62
CA LEU A 515 28.49 -48.27 -15.00
C LEU A 515 27.08 -48.38 -15.59
N LEU A 516 26.47 -47.23 -15.87
CA LEU A 516 25.08 -47.15 -16.29
C LEU A 516 24.82 -47.95 -17.58
N ALA A 517 25.76 -47.94 -18.52
CA ALA A 517 25.68 -48.69 -19.78
C ALA A 517 25.56 -50.22 -19.59
N LEU A 518 26.01 -50.75 -18.45
CA LEU A 518 25.91 -52.18 -18.14
C LEU A 518 24.69 -52.48 -17.26
N ARG A 519 24.45 -51.64 -16.24
CA ARG A 519 23.40 -51.89 -15.24
C ARG A 519 22.01 -51.56 -15.76
N ASN A 520 21.86 -50.47 -16.52
CA ASN A 520 20.60 -50.04 -17.11
C ASN A 520 20.79 -49.64 -18.59
N PRO A 521 20.98 -50.61 -19.50
CA PRO A 521 21.27 -50.32 -20.90
C PRO A 521 20.13 -49.59 -21.64
N THR A 522 18.89 -49.66 -21.14
CA THR A 522 17.70 -49.04 -21.74
C THR A 522 17.48 -47.59 -21.29
N ASP A 523 18.32 -47.05 -20.41
CA ASP A 523 18.23 -45.65 -19.96
C ASP A 523 18.43 -44.69 -21.15
N LEU A 524 17.62 -43.62 -21.21
CA LEU A 524 17.66 -42.63 -22.28
C LEU A 524 19.04 -41.99 -22.46
N SER A 525 19.80 -41.82 -21.37
CA SER A 525 21.17 -41.30 -21.44
C SER A 525 22.13 -42.26 -22.16
N ILE A 526 21.92 -43.57 -22.04
CA ILE A 526 22.69 -44.59 -22.75
C ILE A 526 22.29 -44.63 -24.23
N GLU A 527 21.01 -44.44 -24.54
CA GLU A 527 20.56 -44.31 -25.93
C GLU A 527 21.18 -43.09 -26.63
N SER A 528 21.23 -41.93 -25.96
CA SER A 528 21.95 -40.76 -26.48
C SER A 528 23.44 -41.02 -26.67
N ILE A 529 24.07 -41.85 -25.83
CA ILE A 529 25.47 -42.27 -25.98
C ILE A 529 25.64 -43.26 -27.16
N ARG A 530 24.65 -44.12 -27.44
CA ARG A 530 24.64 -44.92 -28.68
C ARG A 530 24.55 -44.04 -29.92
N SER A 531 23.72 -42.99 -29.88
CA SER A 531 23.68 -41.98 -30.95
C SER A 531 25.04 -41.28 -31.11
N LEU A 532 25.67 -40.89 -29.98
CA LEU A 532 27.02 -40.31 -29.99
C LEU A 532 28.04 -41.24 -30.64
N ARG A 533 28.02 -42.54 -30.33
CA ARG A 533 28.88 -43.54 -30.98
C ARG A 533 28.69 -43.52 -32.49
N THR A 534 27.46 -43.51 -32.98
CA THR A 534 27.17 -43.46 -34.43
C THR A 534 27.72 -42.18 -35.07
N CYS A 535 27.53 -41.02 -34.44
CA CYS A 535 28.12 -39.75 -34.91
C CYS A 535 29.65 -39.81 -34.96
N LEU A 536 30.28 -40.40 -33.95
CA LEU A 536 31.73 -40.54 -33.88
C LEU A 536 32.29 -41.53 -34.90
N HIS A 537 31.53 -42.57 -35.25
CA HIS A 537 31.92 -43.48 -36.33
C HIS A 537 32.10 -42.74 -37.66
N PHE A 538 31.18 -41.83 -37.99
CA PHE A 538 31.30 -40.97 -39.18
C PHE A 538 32.42 -39.93 -39.03
N ALA A 539 32.54 -39.29 -37.87
CA ALA A 539 33.63 -38.33 -37.62
C ALA A 539 35.03 -38.95 -37.68
N ALA A 540 35.15 -40.26 -37.40
CA ALA A 540 36.42 -40.98 -37.46
C ALA A 540 36.92 -41.22 -38.88
N LEU A 541 36.06 -41.20 -39.91
CA LEU A 541 36.47 -41.38 -41.31
C LEU A 541 37.43 -40.29 -41.79
N ASP A 542 37.31 -39.07 -41.24
CA ASP A 542 38.15 -37.91 -41.56
C ASP A 542 39.27 -37.69 -40.52
N SER A 543 39.47 -38.63 -39.59
CA SER A 543 40.43 -38.49 -38.49
C SER A 543 41.82 -39.07 -38.83
N THR A 544 42.87 -38.51 -38.23
CA THR A 544 44.25 -38.93 -38.47
C THR A 544 44.66 -40.21 -37.72
N ASN A 545 43.93 -40.56 -36.66
CA ASN A 545 44.16 -41.74 -35.83
C ASN A 545 42.89 -42.12 -35.07
N ASN A 546 42.89 -43.30 -34.45
CA ASN A 546 41.75 -43.87 -33.73
C ASN A 546 41.63 -43.44 -32.24
N ARG A 547 42.18 -42.29 -31.88
CA ARG A 547 42.20 -41.80 -30.50
C ARG A 547 41.18 -40.68 -30.32
N ILE A 548 40.34 -40.82 -29.31
CA ILE A 548 39.26 -39.88 -28.97
C ILE A 548 39.57 -39.27 -27.60
N MET A 549 39.81 -37.96 -27.58
CA MET A 549 39.93 -37.21 -26.34
C MET A 549 38.56 -36.66 -25.93
N ILE A 550 38.22 -36.86 -24.66
CA ILE A 550 37.05 -36.24 -24.02
C ILE A 550 37.55 -35.24 -22.99
N SER A 551 37.20 -33.98 -23.19
CA SER A 551 37.53 -32.88 -22.30
C SER A 551 36.31 -32.02 -22.00
N GLY A 552 36.51 -30.88 -21.34
CA GLY A 552 35.43 -29.97 -20.99
C GLY A 552 35.96 -28.68 -20.36
N PRO A 553 35.13 -27.63 -20.31
CA PRO A 553 35.52 -26.32 -19.84
C PRO A 553 35.88 -26.34 -18.34
N SER A 554 35.05 -26.98 -17.51
CA SER A 554 35.20 -27.00 -16.05
C SER A 554 35.05 -28.40 -15.41
N PRO A 555 35.39 -28.54 -14.12
CA PRO A 555 35.09 -29.75 -13.35
C PRO A 555 33.58 -30.06 -13.33
N GLN A 556 33.22 -31.33 -13.06
CA GLN A 556 31.83 -31.76 -12.83
C GLN A 556 30.85 -31.58 -14.01
N VAL A 557 31.33 -31.35 -15.23
CA VAL A 557 30.49 -31.32 -16.45
C VAL A 557 30.06 -32.73 -16.93
N GLY A 558 30.64 -33.79 -16.37
CA GLY A 558 30.32 -35.19 -16.68
C GLY A 558 31.23 -35.86 -17.70
N LYS A 559 32.44 -35.33 -17.97
CA LYS A 559 33.46 -35.93 -18.86
C LYS A 559 33.65 -37.43 -18.62
N THR A 560 33.92 -37.79 -17.37
CA THR A 560 34.14 -39.16 -16.91
C THR A 560 32.92 -40.07 -17.12
N PHE A 561 31.71 -39.54 -16.95
CA PHE A 561 30.48 -40.29 -17.22
C PHE A 561 30.31 -40.56 -18.71
N VAL A 562 30.54 -39.55 -19.55
CA VAL A 562 30.48 -39.70 -21.01
C VAL A 562 31.56 -40.66 -21.50
N SER A 563 32.80 -40.53 -21.02
CA SER A 563 33.93 -41.36 -21.45
C SER A 563 33.78 -42.83 -21.06
N SER A 564 33.38 -43.13 -19.81
CA SER A 564 33.21 -44.52 -19.37
C SER A 564 32.07 -45.24 -20.06
N ASN A 565 30.92 -44.56 -20.23
CA ASN A 565 29.75 -45.17 -20.86
C ASN A 565 29.92 -45.26 -22.38
N LEU A 566 30.56 -44.29 -23.03
CA LEU A 566 30.89 -44.38 -24.45
C LEU A 566 31.84 -45.56 -24.72
N ALA A 567 32.86 -45.75 -23.86
CA ALA A 567 33.78 -46.86 -23.97
C ALA A 567 33.07 -48.22 -23.90
N ALA A 568 32.12 -48.37 -22.95
CA ALA A 568 31.32 -49.58 -22.84
C ALA A 568 30.40 -49.80 -24.05
N VAL A 569 29.74 -48.75 -24.53
CA VAL A 569 28.83 -48.82 -25.70
C VAL A 569 29.58 -49.14 -27.00
N MET A 570 30.82 -48.69 -27.14
CA MET A 570 31.71 -49.09 -28.25
C MET A 570 32.19 -50.54 -28.11
N ALA A 571 32.61 -50.96 -26.92
CA ALA A 571 33.06 -52.32 -26.67
C ALA A 571 31.96 -53.37 -26.88
N GLN A 572 30.73 -53.06 -26.46
CA GLN A 572 29.53 -53.88 -26.70
C GLN A 572 29.20 -54.05 -28.19
N SER A 573 29.68 -53.15 -29.07
CA SER A 573 29.54 -53.28 -30.53
C SER A 573 30.63 -54.15 -31.18
N GLY A 574 31.47 -54.80 -30.38
CA GLY A 574 32.53 -55.71 -30.85
C GLY A 574 33.88 -55.03 -31.11
N GLN A 575 34.00 -53.73 -30.87
CA GLN A 575 35.28 -53.00 -31.01
C GLN A 575 36.18 -53.28 -29.81
N ARG A 576 37.49 -53.46 -30.05
CA ARG A 576 38.49 -53.50 -28.98
C ARG A 576 38.77 -52.08 -28.52
N VAL A 577 38.33 -51.74 -27.32
CA VAL A 577 38.43 -50.38 -26.76
C VAL A 577 39.38 -50.38 -25.58
N VAL A 578 40.24 -49.36 -25.49
CA VAL A 578 40.98 -49.04 -24.27
C VAL A 578 40.59 -47.65 -23.78
N LEU A 579 40.20 -47.55 -22.50
CA LEU A 579 39.93 -46.29 -21.82
C LEU A 579 41.12 -45.92 -20.92
N ILE A 580 41.62 -44.70 -21.07
CA ILE A 580 42.76 -44.17 -20.32
C ILE A 580 42.28 -43.02 -19.44
N ASP A 581 42.51 -43.12 -18.13
CA ASP A 581 42.31 -42.02 -17.19
C ASP A 581 43.55 -41.10 -17.18
N ALA A 582 43.54 -40.08 -18.04
CA ALA A 582 44.62 -39.10 -18.12
C ALA A 582 44.44 -37.92 -17.12
N ASP A 583 43.37 -37.92 -16.32
CA ASP A 583 43.24 -37.02 -15.16
C ASP A 583 44.05 -37.55 -13.97
N MET A 584 45.37 -37.43 -14.09
CA MET A 584 46.30 -37.79 -13.02
C MET A 584 46.14 -36.96 -11.74
N ARG A 585 45.32 -35.90 -11.75
CA ARG A 585 45.08 -35.03 -10.59
C ARG A 585 43.88 -35.51 -9.77
N LYS A 586 42.71 -35.62 -10.39
CA LYS A 586 41.43 -35.95 -9.73
C LYS A 586 40.66 -37.12 -10.38
N GLY A 587 41.30 -37.86 -11.29
CA GLY A 587 40.75 -39.07 -11.91
C GLY A 587 40.28 -40.11 -10.89
N HIS A 588 39.08 -40.62 -11.13
CA HIS A 588 38.36 -41.54 -10.27
C HIS A 588 37.71 -42.69 -11.05
N LEU A 589 38.08 -42.88 -12.32
CA LEU A 589 37.55 -43.94 -13.19
C LEU A 589 37.80 -45.34 -12.64
N HIS A 590 38.93 -45.54 -11.95
CA HIS A 590 39.27 -46.81 -11.31
C HIS A 590 38.19 -47.27 -10.32
N LYS A 591 37.50 -46.34 -9.63
CA LYS A 591 36.38 -46.66 -8.74
C LYS A 591 35.14 -47.04 -9.52
N THR A 592 34.84 -46.33 -10.61
CA THR A 592 33.68 -46.60 -11.47
C THR A 592 33.78 -47.95 -12.17
N LEU A 593 34.99 -48.40 -12.50
CA LEU A 593 35.25 -49.66 -13.21
C LEU A 593 35.76 -50.79 -12.30
N ASN A 594 35.80 -50.58 -10.98
CA ASN A 594 36.29 -51.53 -9.97
C ASN A 594 37.68 -52.12 -10.31
N THR A 595 38.64 -51.25 -10.60
CA THR A 595 40.02 -51.64 -10.94
C THR A 595 41.01 -51.03 -9.95
N PRO A 596 42.19 -51.67 -9.74
CA PRO A 596 43.21 -51.13 -8.87
C PRO A 596 43.81 -49.83 -9.43
N ILE A 597 44.20 -48.92 -8.53
CA ILE A 597 44.86 -47.66 -8.90
C ILE A 597 46.37 -47.85 -9.18
N THR A 598 46.96 -48.98 -8.82
CA THR A 598 48.39 -49.28 -8.98
C THR A 598 48.74 -49.63 -10.42
N ASN A 599 49.99 -49.37 -10.83
CA ASN A 599 50.50 -49.65 -12.19
C ASN A 599 49.72 -48.91 -13.29
N GLY A 600 49.31 -47.66 -13.04
CA GLY A 600 48.54 -46.88 -14.00
C GLY A 600 49.41 -46.03 -14.94
N LEU A 601 48.79 -45.06 -15.60
CA LEU A 601 49.40 -44.19 -16.60
C LEU A 601 50.66 -43.48 -16.05
N SER A 602 50.62 -42.92 -14.84
CA SER A 602 51.79 -42.25 -14.26
C SER A 602 52.99 -43.20 -14.08
N ASP A 603 52.75 -44.43 -13.61
CA ASP A 603 53.80 -45.44 -13.42
C ASP A 603 54.35 -45.94 -14.76
N LEU A 604 53.50 -46.06 -15.77
CA LEU A 604 53.84 -46.48 -17.14
C LEU A 604 54.74 -45.44 -17.83
N LEU A 605 54.41 -44.16 -17.69
CA LEU A 605 55.19 -43.06 -18.28
C LEU A 605 56.59 -42.90 -17.68
N VAL A 606 56.76 -43.30 -16.41
CA VAL A 606 58.05 -43.32 -15.70
C VAL A 606 58.76 -44.69 -15.86
N LYS A 607 58.21 -45.62 -16.66
CA LYS A 607 58.73 -46.96 -16.93
C LYS A 607 58.90 -47.84 -15.68
N ARG A 608 58.01 -47.68 -14.69
CA ARG A 608 57.96 -48.53 -13.47
C ARG A 608 57.20 -49.84 -13.67
N CYS A 609 56.28 -49.89 -14.62
CA CYS A 609 55.55 -51.09 -15.03
C CYS A 609 55.59 -51.26 -16.54
N THR A 610 55.32 -52.48 -17.02
CA THR A 610 55.17 -52.75 -18.47
C THR A 610 53.74 -52.46 -18.94
N LEU A 611 53.56 -52.26 -20.25
CA LEU A 611 52.23 -52.01 -20.84
C LEU A 611 51.21 -53.09 -20.48
N ASP A 612 51.60 -54.36 -20.56
CA ASP A 612 50.70 -55.49 -20.27
C ASP A 612 50.32 -55.57 -18.78
N GLN A 613 51.15 -55.04 -17.87
CA GLN A 613 50.83 -54.94 -16.43
C GLN A 613 49.88 -53.79 -16.10
N ALA A 614 49.85 -52.76 -16.94
CA ALA A 614 49.02 -51.57 -16.73
C ALA A 614 47.62 -51.69 -17.34
N ILE A 615 47.46 -52.58 -18.33
CA ILE A 615 46.18 -52.88 -18.97
C ILE A 615 45.36 -53.77 -18.03
N ASN A 616 44.30 -53.22 -17.46
CA ASN A 616 43.35 -53.94 -16.63
C ASN A 616 42.15 -54.41 -17.47
N LYS A 617 41.70 -55.65 -17.24
CA LYS A 617 40.41 -56.13 -17.75
C LYS A 617 39.29 -55.62 -16.85
N VAL A 618 38.17 -55.26 -17.45
CA VAL A 618 36.96 -54.82 -16.74
C VAL A 618 35.79 -55.77 -17.01
N GLU A 619 34.64 -55.57 -16.35
CA GLU A 619 33.44 -56.40 -16.48
C GLU A 619 32.87 -56.46 -17.91
N VAL A 620 33.19 -55.48 -18.77
CA VAL A 620 32.70 -55.39 -20.14
C VAL A 620 33.68 -56.05 -21.11
N ASP A 621 33.20 -57.02 -21.89
CA ASP A 621 33.98 -57.67 -22.94
C ASP A 621 34.51 -56.67 -23.97
N ASN A 622 35.72 -56.91 -24.47
CA ASN A 622 36.47 -56.03 -25.39
C ASN A 622 36.85 -54.64 -24.84
N LEU A 623 36.48 -54.29 -23.61
CA LEU A 623 36.91 -53.07 -22.93
C LEU A 623 38.11 -53.35 -22.02
N HIS A 624 39.15 -52.53 -22.17
CA HIS A 624 40.31 -52.52 -21.27
C HIS A 624 40.49 -51.13 -20.66
N PHE A 625 41.13 -51.07 -19.50
CA PHE A 625 41.28 -49.84 -18.75
C PHE A 625 42.71 -49.61 -18.25
N ILE A 626 43.22 -48.40 -18.44
CA ILE A 626 44.46 -47.91 -17.85
C ILE A 626 44.07 -46.84 -16.83
N SER A 627 44.27 -47.15 -15.55
CA SER A 627 44.03 -46.21 -14.45
C SER A 627 45.03 -45.07 -14.49
N ARG A 628 44.76 -43.96 -13.80
CA ARG A 628 45.69 -42.82 -13.77
C ARG A 628 47.03 -43.12 -13.08
N GLY A 629 47.09 -44.15 -12.24
CA GLY A 629 48.25 -44.47 -11.40
C GLY A 629 48.29 -43.67 -10.07
N GLN A 630 49.42 -43.73 -9.38
CA GLN A 630 49.66 -42.84 -8.23
C GLN A 630 49.77 -41.39 -8.71
N VAL A 631 49.26 -40.44 -7.92
CA VAL A 631 49.27 -39.01 -8.28
C VAL A 631 50.73 -38.53 -8.38
N PRO A 632 51.21 -38.16 -9.58
CA PRO A 632 52.59 -37.72 -9.74
C PRO A 632 52.73 -36.25 -9.30
N PRO A 633 53.94 -35.82 -8.88
CA PRO A 633 54.19 -34.42 -8.53
C PRO A 633 54.00 -33.48 -9.75
N ASN A 634 54.39 -33.92 -10.94
CA ASN A 634 54.33 -33.14 -12.19
C ASN A 634 53.53 -33.84 -13.31
N PRO A 635 52.17 -33.88 -13.25
CA PRO A 635 51.34 -34.55 -14.25
C PRO A 635 51.56 -34.06 -15.70
N SER A 636 51.66 -32.74 -15.90
CA SER A 636 51.75 -32.13 -17.23
C SER A 636 53.06 -32.49 -17.94
N GLU A 637 54.18 -32.52 -17.20
CA GLU A 637 55.51 -32.86 -17.74
C GLU A 637 55.55 -34.32 -18.22
N LEU A 638 54.91 -35.24 -17.50
CA LEU A 638 54.81 -36.63 -17.90
C LEU A 638 54.04 -36.82 -19.21
N LEU A 639 52.96 -36.04 -19.42
CA LEU A 639 52.18 -36.08 -20.65
C LEU A 639 52.91 -35.46 -21.85
N MET A 640 53.85 -34.52 -21.62
CA MET A 640 54.67 -33.92 -22.68
C MET A 640 55.83 -34.81 -23.11
N HIS A 641 56.20 -35.83 -22.33
CA HIS A 641 57.33 -36.70 -22.63
C HIS A 641 57.05 -37.59 -23.85
N ALA A 642 58.08 -37.93 -24.62
CA ALA A 642 57.97 -38.82 -25.79
C ALA A 642 57.36 -40.20 -25.46
N ASN A 643 57.49 -40.64 -24.21
CA ASN A 643 56.94 -41.91 -23.71
C ASN A 643 55.41 -41.95 -23.83
N PHE A 644 54.71 -40.82 -23.67
CA PHE A 644 53.26 -40.77 -23.81
C PHE A 644 52.82 -40.96 -25.26
N ARG A 645 53.53 -40.32 -26.19
CA ARG A 645 53.30 -40.50 -27.64
C ARG A 645 53.59 -41.93 -28.09
N GLU A 646 54.69 -42.53 -27.64
CA GLU A 646 55.03 -43.93 -27.91
C GLU A 646 53.97 -44.89 -27.36
N LEU A 647 53.52 -44.66 -26.12
CA LEU A 647 52.44 -45.44 -25.50
C LEU A 647 51.15 -45.39 -26.34
N LEU A 648 50.71 -44.20 -26.73
CA LEU A 648 49.50 -44.04 -27.54
C LEU A 648 49.66 -44.67 -28.93
N ALA A 649 50.86 -44.70 -29.51
CA ALA A 649 51.12 -45.39 -30.77
C ALA A 649 50.96 -46.91 -30.62
N GLN A 650 51.56 -47.49 -29.58
CA GLN A 650 51.40 -48.91 -29.28
C GLN A 650 49.95 -49.30 -28.99
N LEU A 651 49.20 -48.44 -28.29
CA LEU A 651 47.78 -48.69 -28.01
C LEU A 651 46.92 -48.57 -29.27
N SER A 652 47.20 -47.59 -30.14
CA SER A 652 46.49 -47.44 -31.42
C SER A 652 46.64 -48.64 -32.35
N GLU A 653 47.77 -49.37 -32.29
CA GLU A 653 47.96 -50.59 -33.08
C GLU A 653 47.21 -51.80 -32.49
N ARG A 654 47.04 -51.86 -31.16
CA ARG A 654 46.42 -52.99 -30.45
C ARG A 654 44.90 -52.89 -30.37
N TYR A 655 44.36 -51.68 -30.34
CA TYR A 655 42.96 -51.39 -30.09
C TYR A 655 42.34 -50.70 -31.29
N ASP A 656 41.05 -50.93 -31.51
CA ASP A 656 40.29 -50.29 -32.58
C ASP A 656 39.97 -48.83 -32.21
N VAL A 657 39.74 -48.55 -30.92
CA VAL A 657 39.51 -47.19 -30.39
C VAL A 657 40.25 -46.98 -29.07
N VAL A 658 40.91 -45.83 -28.94
CA VAL A 658 41.58 -45.39 -27.71
C VAL A 658 40.84 -44.16 -27.16
N ILE A 659 40.15 -44.27 -26.03
CA ILE A 659 39.43 -43.15 -25.39
C ILE A 659 40.28 -42.59 -24.25
N ILE A 660 40.46 -41.27 -24.22
CA ILE A 660 41.28 -40.59 -23.22
C ILE A 660 40.41 -39.59 -22.45
N ASP A 661 40.17 -39.88 -21.16
CA ASP A 661 39.49 -38.94 -20.25
C ASP A 661 40.52 -37.93 -19.71
N THR A 662 40.22 -36.64 -19.85
CA THR A 662 41.16 -35.56 -19.51
C THR A 662 40.62 -34.65 -18.42
N PRO A 663 41.51 -33.98 -17.65
CA PRO A 663 41.07 -32.93 -16.74
C PRO A 663 40.49 -31.75 -17.54
N PRO A 664 39.70 -30.87 -16.90
CA PRO A 664 39.09 -29.73 -17.58
C PRO A 664 40.11 -28.69 -18.06
N LEU A 665 39.97 -28.25 -19.31
CA LEU A 665 40.95 -27.37 -19.99
C LEU A 665 41.13 -26.02 -19.29
N LEU A 666 40.07 -25.40 -18.79
CA LEU A 666 40.20 -24.09 -18.15
C LEU A 666 40.85 -24.18 -16.78
N ALA A 667 40.89 -25.37 -16.17
CA ALA A 667 41.57 -25.59 -14.90
C ALA A 667 43.07 -25.86 -15.08
N VAL A 668 43.45 -26.69 -16.07
CA VAL A 668 44.83 -27.12 -16.32
C VAL A 668 45.10 -27.37 -17.80
N THR A 669 46.36 -27.30 -18.21
CA THR A 669 46.79 -27.44 -19.61
C THR A 669 46.92 -28.87 -20.12
N ASP A 670 46.76 -29.87 -19.25
CA ASP A 670 46.97 -31.30 -19.55
C ASP A 670 46.12 -31.76 -20.76
N ALA A 671 44.87 -31.29 -20.87
CA ALA A 671 44.00 -31.60 -22.01
C ALA A 671 44.52 -31.05 -23.35
N ALA A 672 45.22 -29.91 -23.35
CA ALA A 672 45.83 -29.39 -24.57
C ALA A 672 47.07 -30.21 -25.00
N ILE A 673 47.74 -30.88 -24.07
CA ILE A 673 48.86 -31.77 -24.41
C ILE A 673 48.30 -33.07 -25.00
N VAL A 674 47.32 -33.67 -24.34
CA VAL A 674 46.64 -34.89 -24.82
C VAL A 674 45.96 -34.67 -26.17
N GLY A 675 45.32 -33.51 -26.37
CA GLY A 675 44.58 -33.21 -27.60
C GLY A 675 45.44 -33.15 -28.85
N ARG A 676 46.74 -32.87 -28.74
CA ARG A 676 47.66 -32.93 -29.90
C ARG A 676 47.92 -34.34 -30.40
N GLU A 677 47.76 -35.34 -29.53
CA GLU A 677 47.96 -36.74 -29.86
C GLU A 677 46.65 -37.43 -30.26
N ALA A 678 45.50 -36.77 -30.12
CA ALA A 678 44.17 -37.30 -30.41
C ALA A 678 43.67 -36.92 -31.81
N GLY A 679 43.10 -37.87 -32.54
CA GLY A 679 42.50 -37.64 -33.86
C GLY A 679 41.13 -36.98 -33.79
N ILE A 680 40.38 -37.23 -32.71
CA ILE A 680 39.09 -36.59 -32.42
C ILE A 680 39.14 -35.97 -31.03
N SER A 681 38.80 -34.68 -30.94
CA SER A 681 38.67 -33.96 -29.67
C SER A 681 37.23 -33.50 -29.45
N LEU A 682 36.62 -33.94 -28.35
CA LEU A 682 35.27 -33.57 -27.94
C LEU A 682 35.28 -32.76 -26.65
N ILE A 683 34.35 -31.81 -26.54
CA ILE A 683 34.08 -31.12 -25.27
C ILE A 683 32.72 -31.51 -24.70
N VAL A 684 32.67 -31.72 -23.38
CA VAL A 684 31.43 -31.95 -22.66
C VAL A 684 31.01 -30.66 -21.96
N ALA A 685 29.82 -30.15 -22.26
CA ALA A 685 29.22 -28.99 -21.61
C ALA A 685 27.97 -29.43 -20.83
N ARG A 686 27.75 -28.87 -19.65
CA ARG A 686 26.63 -29.29 -18.77
C ARG A 686 25.49 -28.26 -18.75
N PHE A 687 24.27 -28.76 -18.91
CA PHE A 687 23.03 -27.99 -18.85
C PHE A 687 22.93 -27.17 -17.54
N GLY A 688 22.60 -25.89 -17.67
CA GLY A 688 22.39 -24.95 -16.56
C GLY A 688 23.65 -24.58 -15.76
N VAL A 689 24.82 -25.15 -16.09
CA VAL A 689 26.08 -24.94 -15.35
C VAL A 689 27.06 -24.09 -16.14
N ASN A 690 27.36 -24.46 -17.38
CA ASN A 690 28.39 -23.77 -18.17
C ASN A 690 27.80 -22.57 -18.90
N PRO A 691 28.33 -21.34 -18.72
CA PRO A 691 27.97 -20.19 -19.53
C PRO A 691 28.55 -20.29 -20.95
N ALA A 692 27.88 -19.67 -21.93
CA ALA A 692 28.35 -19.60 -23.33
C ALA A 692 29.81 -19.13 -23.44
N LYS A 693 30.17 -18.09 -22.69
CA LYS A 693 31.51 -17.51 -22.65
C LYS A 693 32.58 -18.52 -22.21
N GLU A 694 32.23 -19.46 -21.33
CA GLU A 694 33.15 -20.49 -20.85
C GLU A 694 33.48 -21.52 -21.95
N ILE A 695 32.47 -21.89 -22.75
CA ILE A 695 32.64 -22.74 -23.92
C ILE A 695 33.45 -22.02 -24.99
N GLU A 696 33.13 -20.77 -25.28
CA GLU A 696 33.87 -19.95 -26.25
C GLU A 696 35.37 -19.85 -25.90
N MET A 697 35.70 -19.59 -24.62
CA MET A 697 37.08 -19.57 -24.15
C MET A 697 37.78 -20.93 -24.32
N THR A 698 37.05 -22.03 -24.15
CA THR A 698 37.57 -23.40 -24.32
C THR A 698 37.89 -23.68 -25.78
N ILE A 699 36.98 -23.33 -26.69
CA ILE A 699 37.19 -23.44 -28.15
C ILE A 699 38.42 -22.64 -28.57
N ARG A 700 38.52 -21.38 -28.13
CA ARG A 700 39.67 -20.51 -28.43
C ARG A 700 40.99 -21.09 -27.91
N ARG A 701 41.02 -21.65 -26.70
CA ARG A 701 42.24 -22.23 -26.13
C ARG A 701 42.70 -23.50 -26.85
N PHE A 702 41.77 -24.38 -27.25
CA PHE A 702 42.15 -25.53 -28.07
C PHE A 702 42.69 -25.10 -29.44
N ALA A 703 42.01 -24.15 -30.10
CA ALA A 703 42.46 -23.61 -31.38
C ALA A 703 43.85 -22.96 -31.31
N GLN A 704 44.14 -22.18 -30.25
CA GLN A 704 45.47 -21.61 -30.00
C GLN A 704 46.58 -22.65 -29.86
N ASN A 705 46.24 -23.84 -29.37
CA ASN A 705 47.18 -24.95 -29.22
C ASN A 705 47.27 -25.85 -30.48
N GLY A 706 46.59 -25.47 -31.56
CA GLY A 706 46.56 -26.21 -32.83
C GLY A 706 45.62 -27.42 -32.81
N ILE A 707 44.64 -27.45 -31.90
CA ILE A 707 43.70 -28.55 -31.74
C ILE A 707 42.34 -28.12 -32.27
N GLU A 708 41.84 -28.84 -33.26
CA GLU A 708 40.49 -28.67 -33.79
C GLU A 708 39.51 -29.50 -32.97
N LEU A 709 38.52 -28.85 -32.36
CA LEU A 709 37.42 -29.54 -31.71
C LEU A 709 36.42 -30.00 -32.76
N LYS A 710 36.13 -31.30 -32.80
CA LYS A 710 35.18 -31.87 -33.77
C LYS A 710 33.73 -31.66 -33.37
N GLY A 711 33.43 -31.65 -32.08
CA GLY A 711 32.07 -31.40 -31.60
C GLY A 711 31.94 -31.29 -30.09
N ALA A 712 30.74 -30.94 -29.66
CA ALA A 712 30.33 -30.88 -28.25
C ALA A 712 29.34 -32.00 -27.90
N VAL A 713 29.36 -32.39 -26.63
CA VAL A 713 28.35 -33.22 -26.00
C VAL A 713 27.65 -32.39 -24.94
N PHE A 714 26.35 -32.16 -25.10
CA PHE A 714 25.55 -31.41 -24.15
C PHE A 714 24.96 -32.36 -23.12
N ASN A 715 25.51 -32.36 -21.90
CA ASN A 715 25.27 -33.37 -20.90
C ASN A 715 24.36 -32.89 -19.77
N GLY A 716 23.59 -33.82 -19.20
CA GLY A 716 22.75 -33.60 -18.02
C GLY A 716 21.53 -32.74 -18.30
N VAL A 717 20.93 -32.85 -19.49
CA VAL A 717 19.74 -32.07 -19.87
C VAL A 717 18.55 -32.44 -18.98
N GLU A 718 18.03 -31.46 -18.24
CA GLU A 718 16.87 -31.62 -17.35
C GLU A 718 15.57 -31.26 -18.07
N LYS A 719 14.46 -31.95 -17.75
CA LYS A 719 13.12 -31.56 -18.21
C LYS A 719 12.60 -30.40 -17.35
N ARG A 720 12.57 -29.16 -17.87
CA ARG A 720 11.93 -28.00 -17.23
C ARG A 720 10.74 -27.50 -18.04
N ALA A 721 9.76 -26.87 -17.38
CA ALA A 721 8.61 -26.31 -18.09
C ALA A 721 9.06 -25.20 -19.06
N ALA A 722 10.05 -24.40 -18.68
CA ALA A 722 10.68 -23.41 -19.56
C ALA A 722 11.27 -24.02 -20.84
N SER A 723 11.82 -25.24 -20.78
CA SER A 723 12.35 -25.95 -21.96
C SER A 723 11.25 -26.52 -22.86
N TYR A 724 10.05 -26.77 -22.32
CA TYR A 724 8.89 -27.26 -23.07
C TYR A 724 8.14 -26.14 -23.81
N TYR A 725 8.12 -24.93 -23.24
CA TYR A 725 7.48 -23.75 -23.84
C TYR A 725 8.45 -22.85 -24.62
N GLY A 726 9.77 -23.09 -24.52
CA GLY A 726 10.81 -22.42 -25.32
C GLY A 726 10.99 -23.06 -26.70
N ASN A 727 11.63 -22.32 -27.61
CA ASN A 727 11.69 -22.60 -29.06
C ASN A 727 12.65 -23.73 -29.49
N GLY A 728 12.70 -24.84 -28.75
CA GLY A 728 13.67 -25.93 -28.97
C GLY A 728 13.24 -27.26 -28.36
N SER A 729 12.16 -27.83 -28.89
CA SER A 729 11.68 -29.15 -28.47
C SER A 729 12.57 -30.26 -29.06
N TYR A 730 13.60 -30.69 -28.33
CA TYR A 730 14.27 -31.97 -28.62
C TYR A 730 13.35 -33.12 -28.16
N TYR A 731 12.69 -33.76 -29.13
CA TYR A 731 11.79 -34.88 -28.91
C TYR A 731 12.56 -36.13 -28.48
N ASN A 732 12.64 -36.37 -27.16
CA ASN A 732 12.99 -37.68 -26.63
C ASN A 732 11.74 -38.59 -26.69
N TYR A 733 11.56 -39.29 -27.80
CA TYR A 733 10.60 -40.39 -27.90
C TYR A 733 11.15 -41.60 -27.13
N GLU A 734 10.43 -42.03 -26.10
CA GLU A 734 10.69 -43.29 -25.40
C GLU A 734 10.17 -44.43 -26.29
N TYR A 735 11.05 -45.02 -27.10
CA TYR A 735 10.77 -46.27 -27.80
C TYR A 735 11.06 -47.43 -26.85
N ALA A 736 10.08 -47.79 -26.01
CA ALA A 736 10.11 -49.07 -25.32
C ALA A 736 9.84 -50.17 -26.36
N SER A 737 10.77 -51.13 -26.50
CA SER A 737 10.52 -52.33 -27.28
C SER A 737 9.46 -53.18 -26.56
N ASP A 738 8.41 -53.61 -27.27
CA ASP A 738 7.45 -54.59 -26.76
C ASP A 738 8.20 -55.85 -26.32
N GLN A 739 8.02 -56.24 -25.05
CA GLN A 739 8.56 -57.49 -24.53
C GLN A 739 7.95 -58.65 -25.32
N SER A 740 8.79 -59.44 -26.00
CA SER A 740 8.44 -60.76 -26.53
C SER A 740 9.15 -61.84 -25.75
#